data_AF-A0A6J1NL88-F1
#
_entry.id   AF-A0A6J1NL88-F1
#
_cell.length_a   1.000
_cell.length_b   1.000
_cell.length_c   1.000
_cell.angle_alpha   90.00
_cell.angle_beta   90.00
_cell.angle_gamma   90.00
#
_symmetry.space_group_name_H-M   'P 1'
#
loop_
_entity.id
_entity.type
_entity.pdbx_description
1 polymer ?
#
loop_
_entity_poly.entity_id
_entity_poly.type
_entity_poly.pdbx_seq_one_letter_code
_entity_poly.pdbx_strand_id
1 'polypeptide(L)'
;MDHKEFRVKAKELVDYIADYLENVRDHRVYPGVQPGYLHARLPTEAPQAPESWDDIFRDVEDHIMPGIVHWQSPHMHAYFPALTSYPSIMGEMLSSALNVLCFTWASSPAGTELETIAMNWLGKLLGLPDCFLNEKNDSPGGGVIQTTASEATLVSLLAARTRALMELSSLNPEVQSSELLGHLICYCSDQAHSSVEKAGLIGLVRMRYIESDEHQCMRGAKLEEAILNDKDKGLVPFWVCATLGTTGSVAFDNLREIGEVCEKHSAWLHVDAAYAGSAFICPEYRHWLNGVDMADSFAFNPSKWLMVNFDCTAMWVKDSTALHRTFNVNPIYLRHENSGKAIDYMHWQIPLSRRFRALKLWFVLRNYGVVGLQKHIRESVRLAQKFEALVLADQRFDIPQPRNLGMVAFRLKGDNTLTERLLKRLNARGYIHAVPACFKGVYVIRFTVTSQRTTNQDILNDWSEIKTVASEILMDTFGSENGNIVMPKKPRISLKETRELNATFGTSLLLANSPMSPKIVNGTHVAICDYEQVLSSCAQTFAQLKMEPKDSPEMRRRIRGIRMCGKKFSLDSYMDMVQGLMVEQSLPQCSEEEREEASNGSSPCDRSSITSSPVTSSTTIKQDISDLSQLHIPSTPSRQIRSKSFDVSLSDLKLDDATISIDMRSNEITITPTGSKKIDDHVHFNALEEKLNIGDKISQAFDSFQSGNLDVFRSETSQARQLVDEVGDNSKLTIKGPGSYIKKLIQQFSEGPFETDDDRNEPEKAVSTPSIKDRADAICKKCFHYKGRINK
;
A
#
# COMPACT_ATOMS: atom_id res chain seq x y z
N MET A 1 25.60 -13.82 0.51
CA MET A 1 25.79 -12.36 0.51
C MET A 1 26.65 -11.89 1.66
N ASP A 2 27.78 -11.25 1.35
CA ASP A 2 28.59 -10.48 2.30
C ASP A 2 28.42 -8.96 2.10
N HIS A 3 29.17 -8.13 2.84
CA HIS A 3 29.08 -6.67 2.74
C HIS A 3 29.62 -6.08 1.41
N LYS A 4 30.48 -6.80 0.68
CA LYS A 4 31.03 -6.37 -0.62
C LYS A 4 30.01 -6.66 -1.72
N GLU A 5 29.47 -7.88 -1.72
CA GLU A 5 28.39 -8.31 -2.60
C GLU A 5 27.15 -7.41 -2.40
N PHE A 6 26.75 -7.17 -1.15
CA PHE A 6 25.67 -6.22 -0.82
C PHE A 6 25.91 -4.83 -1.40
N ARG A 7 27.12 -4.27 -1.31
CA ARG A 7 27.44 -2.94 -1.87
C ARG A 7 27.34 -2.87 -3.40
N VAL A 8 27.43 -4.00 -4.10
CA VAL A 8 27.21 -4.07 -5.55
C VAL A 8 25.72 -4.26 -5.82
N LYS A 9 25.11 -5.31 -5.25
CA LYS A 9 23.71 -5.68 -5.49
C LYS A 9 22.70 -4.64 -4.99
N ALA A 10 22.99 -3.92 -3.92
CA ALA A 10 22.15 -2.81 -3.46
C ALA A 10 22.22 -1.58 -4.39
N LYS A 11 23.30 -1.39 -5.16
CA LYS A 11 23.36 -0.32 -6.18
C LYS A 11 22.56 -0.71 -7.42
N GLU A 12 22.75 -1.94 -7.91
CA GLU A 12 21.94 -2.52 -8.98
C GLU A 12 20.44 -2.42 -8.65
N LEU A 13 20.05 -2.73 -7.41
CA LEU A 13 18.67 -2.59 -6.93
C LEU A 13 18.19 -1.12 -6.86
N VAL A 14 19.05 -0.16 -6.52
CA VAL A 14 18.70 1.27 -6.51
C VAL A 14 18.48 1.80 -7.92
N ASP A 15 19.37 1.45 -8.85
CA ASP A 15 19.23 1.80 -10.28
C ASP A 15 17.93 1.20 -10.83
N TYR A 16 17.69 -0.09 -10.57
CA TYR A 16 16.45 -0.77 -10.92
C TYR A 16 15.18 -0.13 -10.35
N ILE A 17 15.18 0.26 -9.06
CA ILE A 17 14.02 0.93 -8.45
C ILE A 17 13.77 2.29 -9.10
N ALA A 18 14.83 3.01 -9.50
CA ALA A 18 14.69 4.27 -10.22
C ALA A 18 14.06 4.05 -11.60
N ASP A 19 14.60 3.11 -12.38
CA ASP A 19 14.12 2.76 -13.73
C ASP A 19 12.68 2.23 -13.72
N TYR A 20 12.36 1.28 -12.82
CA TYR A 20 11.00 0.77 -12.64
C TYR A 20 10.03 1.90 -12.32
N LEU A 21 10.40 2.79 -11.39
CA LEU A 21 9.52 3.89 -11.03
C LEU A 21 9.38 4.87 -12.20
N GLU A 22 10.44 5.24 -12.92
CA GLU A 22 10.36 6.16 -14.06
C GLU A 22 9.46 5.61 -15.18
N ASN A 23 9.62 4.33 -15.53
CA ASN A 23 8.94 3.67 -16.64
C ASN A 23 7.63 2.94 -16.24
N VAL A 24 7.13 3.14 -15.00
CA VAL A 24 5.92 2.47 -14.46
C VAL A 24 4.63 2.67 -15.28
N ARG A 25 4.62 3.60 -16.23
CA ARG A 25 3.53 3.80 -17.21
C ARG A 25 3.42 2.67 -18.23
N ASP A 26 4.55 2.08 -18.62
CA ASP A 26 4.63 1.10 -19.69
C ASP A 26 4.15 -0.29 -19.22
N HIS A 27 4.04 -0.49 -17.91
CA HIS A 27 3.50 -1.69 -17.30
C HIS A 27 1.97 -1.71 -17.30
N ARG A 28 1.41 -2.88 -17.63
CA ARG A 28 -0.02 -3.19 -17.48
C ARG A 28 -0.43 -3.11 -16.00
N VAL A 29 -1.16 -2.08 -15.60
CA VAL A 29 -1.45 -1.77 -14.18
C VAL A 29 -2.20 -2.88 -13.44
N TYR A 30 -3.17 -3.52 -14.08
CA TYR A 30 -3.91 -4.65 -13.48
C TYR A 30 -3.49 -5.99 -14.12
N PRO A 31 -2.89 -6.92 -13.36
CA PRO A 31 -2.22 -8.09 -13.93
C PRO A 31 -3.20 -9.08 -14.58
N GLY A 32 -2.75 -9.73 -15.65
CA GLY A 32 -3.55 -10.69 -16.44
C GLY A 32 -3.56 -12.12 -15.89
N VAL A 33 -3.38 -12.31 -14.58
CA VAL A 33 -3.18 -13.62 -13.95
C VAL A 33 -4.43 -14.14 -13.25
N GLN A 34 -4.47 -15.45 -12.98
CA GLN A 34 -5.53 -16.10 -12.20
C GLN A 34 -5.06 -16.45 -10.79
N PRO A 35 -5.97 -16.60 -9.81
CA PRO A 35 -5.62 -17.06 -8.46
C PRO A 35 -4.81 -18.38 -8.52
N GLY A 36 -3.68 -18.41 -7.82
CA GLY A 36 -2.78 -19.56 -7.76
C GLY A 36 -1.71 -19.64 -8.86
N TYR A 37 -1.64 -18.69 -9.81
CA TYR A 37 -0.67 -18.73 -10.92
C TYR A 37 0.80 -18.95 -10.48
N LEU A 38 1.19 -18.38 -9.34
CA LEU A 38 2.56 -18.41 -8.83
C LEU A 38 2.98 -19.79 -8.30
N HIS A 39 2.03 -20.60 -7.81
CA HIS A 39 2.31 -21.97 -7.35
C HIS A 39 2.78 -22.90 -8.48
N ALA A 40 2.45 -22.59 -9.73
CA ALA A 40 2.91 -23.33 -10.90
C ALA A 40 4.27 -22.83 -11.45
N ARG A 41 4.84 -21.78 -10.85
CA ARG A 41 6.11 -21.16 -11.25
C ARG A 41 7.24 -21.34 -10.24
N LEU A 42 6.91 -21.40 -8.94
CA LEU A 42 7.89 -21.55 -7.87
C LEU A 42 8.03 -23.00 -7.39
N PRO A 43 9.20 -23.39 -6.83
CA PRO A 43 9.36 -24.67 -6.14
C PRO A 43 8.33 -24.88 -5.01
N THR A 44 8.02 -26.14 -4.73
CA THR A 44 7.08 -26.52 -3.65
C THR A 44 7.70 -26.47 -2.25
N GLU A 45 9.03 -26.40 -2.17
CA GLU A 45 9.82 -26.40 -0.94
C GLU A 45 10.90 -25.32 -0.99
N ALA A 46 11.37 -24.86 0.17
CA ALA A 46 12.47 -23.91 0.26
C ALA A 46 13.81 -24.57 -0.15
N PRO A 47 14.75 -23.82 -0.77
CA PRO A 47 16.02 -24.37 -1.20
C PRO A 47 16.90 -24.77 0.00
N GLN A 48 17.52 -25.96 -0.08
CA GLN A 48 18.41 -26.48 0.97
C GLN A 48 19.80 -25.82 0.98
N ALA A 49 20.21 -25.26 -0.16
CA ALA A 49 21.45 -24.52 -0.35
C ALA A 49 21.12 -23.09 -0.80
N PRO A 50 21.98 -22.08 -0.53
CA PRO A 50 21.74 -20.73 -0.99
C PRO A 50 21.77 -20.66 -2.52
N GLU A 51 20.76 -20.02 -3.10
CA GLU A 51 20.70 -19.68 -4.53
C GLU A 51 21.47 -18.38 -4.81
N SER A 52 21.81 -18.13 -6.08
CA SER A 52 22.53 -16.91 -6.44
C SER A 52 21.61 -15.69 -6.40
N TRP A 53 22.15 -14.51 -6.10
CA TRP A 53 21.35 -13.28 -6.16
C TRP A 53 20.81 -13.00 -7.57
N ASP A 54 21.57 -13.37 -8.61
CA ASP A 54 21.17 -13.15 -10.01
C ASP A 54 19.99 -14.05 -10.40
N ASP A 55 19.91 -15.25 -9.85
CA ASP A 55 18.72 -16.12 -9.99
C ASP A 55 17.51 -15.54 -9.25
N ILE A 56 17.68 -15.19 -7.97
CA ILE A 56 16.62 -14.60 -7.15
C ILE A 56 16.06 -13.32 -7.80
N PHE A 57 16.94 -12.47 -8.36
CA PHE A 57 16.53 -11.21 -8.97
C PHE A 57 15.88 -11.39 -10.34
N ARG A 58 16.33 -12.37 -11.15
CA ARG A 58 15.64 -12.75 -12.39
C ARG A 58 14.22 -13.23 -12.11
N ASP A 59 14.02 -14.04 -11.07
CA ASP A 59 12.70 -14.56 -10.70
C ASP A 59 11.73 -13.45 -10.25
N VAL A 60 12.23 -12.30 -9.78
CA VAL A 60 11.39 -11.09 -9.56
C VAL A 60 10.76 -10.60 -10.86
N GLU A 61 11.51 -10.55 -11.96
CA GLU A 61 10.99 -10.18 -13.28
C GLU A 61 10.13 -11.29 -13.89
N ASP A 62 10.62 -12.53 -13.90
CA ASP A 62 9.96 -13.62 -14.62
C ASP A 62 8.68 -14.10 -13.92
N HIS A 63 8.60 -13.98 -12.59
CA HIS A 63 7.54 -14.63 -11.79
C HIS A 63 6.76 -13.66 -10.88
N ILE A 64 7.38 -12.63 -10.32
CA ILE A 64 6.69 -11.70 -9.41
C ILE A 64 6.04 -10.55 -10.18
N MET A 65 6.79 -9.78 -10.98
CA MET A 65 6.28 -8.61 -11.72
C MET A 65 5.02 -8.87 -12.56
N PRO A 66 4.86 -10.01 -13.27
CA PRO A 66 3.65 -10.30 -14.05
C PRO A 66 2.35 -10.39 -13.23
N GLY A 67 2.46 -10.57 -11.91
CA GLY A 67 1.33 -10.58 -10.97
C GLY A 67 1.24 -9.34 -10.07
N ILE A 68 2.09 -8.34 -10.24
CA ILE A 68 2.03 -7.08 -9.49
C ILE A 68 0.88 -6.21 -10.03
N VAL A 69 0.14 -5.60 -9.09
CA VAL A 69 -0.69 -4.42 -9.40
C VAL A 69 0.22 -3.20 -9.25
N HIS A 70 0.43 -2.42 -10.31
CA HIS A 70 1.41 -1.34 -10.30
C HIS A 70 0.86 -0.07 -9.61
N TRP A 71 0.76 -0.10 -8.28
CA TRP A 71 0.18 0.96 -7.42
C TRP A 71 0.76 2.37 -7.63
N GLN A 72 1.99 2.48 -8.17
CA GLN A 72 2.68 3.76 -8.40
C GLN A 72 2.44 4.32 -9.82
N SER A 73 1.75 3.56 -10.69
CA SER A 73 1.42 3.96 -12.05
C SER A 73 0.43 5.14 -12.06
N PRO A 74 0.61 6.15 -12.92
CA PRO A 74 -0.39 7.20 -13.16
C PRO A 74 -1.78 6.67 -13.53
N HIS A 75 -1.87 5.48 -14.13
CA HIS A 75 -3.09 4.82 -14.59
C HIS A 75 -3.76 3.92 -13.51
N MET A 76 -3.20 3.93 -12.29
CA MET A 76 -3.83 3.34 -11.11
C MET A 76 -4.85 4.31 -10.53
N HIS A 77 -6.14 3.99 -10.60
CA HIS A 77 -7.24 4.82 -10.08
C HIS A 77 -8.10 4.10 -9.04
N ALA A 78 -7.77 2.85 -8.71
CA ALA A 78 -8.45 2.05 -7.71
C ALA A 78 -8.19 2.54 -6.28
N TYR A 79 -9.12 2.21 -5.37
CA TYR A 79 -9.04 2.48 -3.93
C TYR A 79 -8.74 3.97 -3.62
N PHE A 80 -7.79 4.23 -2.73
CA PHE A 80 -7.12 5.51 -2.56
C PHE A 80 -5.62 5.33 -2.87
N PRO A 81 -4.85 6.41 -3.08
CA PRO A 81 -3.43 6.30 -3.37
C PRO A 81 -2.70 5.61 -2.22
N ALA A 82 -1.56 4.97 -2.54
CA ALA A 82 -0.62 4.42 -1.56
C ALA A 82 0.81 4.77 -2.03
N LEU A 83 1.15 6.06 -1.95
CA LEU A 83 2.27 6.63 -2.70
C LEU A 83 3.63 6.42 -2.02
N THR A 84 4.62 6.01 -2.80
CA THR A 84 6.03 6.02 -2.41
C THR A 84 6.77 7.24 -2.96
N SER A 85 7.90 7.56 -2.36
CA SER A 85 8.85 8.57 -2.86
C SER A 85 10.28 8.15 -2.55
N TYR A 86 11.24 8.63 -3.35
CA TYR A 86 12.67 8.38 -3.12
C TYR A 86 13.14 8.70 -1.68
N PRO A 87 12.85 9.87 -1.06
CA PRO A 87 13.20 10.11 0.34
C PRO A 87 12.53 9.12 1.32
N SER A 88 11.31 8.65 1.04
CA SER A 88 10.67 7.63 1.89
C SER A 88 11.34 6.26 1.77
N ILE A 89 11.70 5.86 0.54
CA ILE A 89 12.46 4.62 0.27
C ILE A 89 13.81 4.67 0.99
N MET A 90 14.55 5.78 0.87
CA MET A 90 15.83 5.96 1.57
C MET A 90 15.69 5.94 3.10
N GLY A 91 14.63 6.55 3.64
CA GLY A 91 14.33 6.50 5.07
C GLY A 91 13.98 5.10 5.56
N GLU A 92 13.23 4.31 4.77
CA GLU A 92 12.94 2.91 5.09
C GLU A 92 14.19 2.03 4.97
N MET A 93 15.02 2.19 3.93
CA MET A 93 16.30 1.49 3.79
C MET A 93 17.21 1.71 5.01
N LEU A 94 17.32 2.95 5.50
CA LEU A 94 18.09 3.27 6.69
C LEU A 94 17.43 2.70 7.96
N SER A 95 16.10 2.75 8.08
CA SER A 95 15.36 2.13 9.19
C SER A 95 15.59 0.60 9.23
N SER A 96 15.58 -0.08 8.08
CA SER A 96 15.85 -1.52 7.98
C SER A 96 17.31 -1.86 8.29
N ALA A 97 18.27 -1.02 7.89
CA ALA A 97 19.68 -1.22 8.21
C ALA A 97 20.00 -1.01 9.70
N LEU A 98 19.33 -0.05 10.35
CA LEU A 98 19.45 0.17 11.80
C LEU A 98 18.73 -0.92 12.61
N ASN A 99 17.59 -1.41 12.11
CA ASN A 99 16.76 -2.45 12.71
C ASN A 99 16.47 -2.28 14.22
N VAL A 100 16.39 -1.03 14.69
CA VAL A 100 16.11 -0.73 16.09
C VAL A 100 14.63 -0.97 16.42
N LEU A 101 14.39 -1.51 17.62
CA LEU A 101 13.07 -1.61 18.21
C LEU A 101 12.89 -0.45 19.21
N CYS A 102 11.77 0.26 19.10
CA CYS A 102 11.53 1.54 19.78
C CYS A 102 10.31 1.45 20.71
N PHE A 103 10.17 0.36 21.46
CA PHE A 103 8.98 0.05 22.28
C PHE A 103 8.95 0.84 23.60
N THR A 104 10.10 0.96 24.27
CA THR A 104 10.36 1.94 25.33
C THR A 104 11.33 3.00 24.85
N TRP A 105 11.35 4.16 25.50
CA TRP A 105 12.38 5.18 25.28
C TRP A 105 13.79 4.59 25.43
N ALA A 106 14.03 3.79 26.47
CA ALA A 106 15.33 3.15 26.70
C ALA A 106 15.74 2.13 25.61
N SER A 107 14.78 1.50 24.92
CA SER A 107 15.10 0.56 23.83
C SER A 107 15.72 1.24 22.60
N SER A 108 15.32 2.48 22.30
CA SER A 108 15.96 3.33 21.29
C SER A 108 15.49 4.79 21.44
N PRO A 109 16.22 5.65 22.16
CA PRO A 109 15.77 7.02 22.45
C PRO A 109 15.47 7.82 21.19
N ALA A 110 16.36 7.78 20.19
CA ALA A 110 16.17 8.47 18.91
C ALA A 110 14.90 8.03 18.17
N GLY A 111 14.48 6.77 18.35
CA GLY A 111 13.25 6.23 17.77
C GLY A 111 11.98 6.87 18.36
N THR A 112 11.96 7.07 19.69
CA THR A 112 10.87 7.76 20.39
C THR A 112 10.92 9.26 20.12
N GLU A 113 12.05 9.92 20.38
CA GLU A 113 12.20 11.38 20.30
C GLU A 113 11.89 11.93 18.89
N LEU A 114 12.40 11.27 17.83
CA LEU A 114 12.14 11.71 16.47
C LEU A 114 10.67 11.52 16.07
N GLU A 115 9.98 10.52 16.64
CA GLU A 115 8.55 10.35 16.42
C GLU A 115 7.74 11.45 17.08
N THR A 116 8.04 11.78 18.35
CA THR A 116 7.46 12.90 19.07
C THR A 116 7.59 14.19 18.26
N ILE A 117 8.80 14.50 17.76
CA ILE A 117 9.08 15.68 16.94
C ILE A 117 8.31 15.64 15.61
N ALA A 118 8.36 14.53 14.86
CA ALA A 118 7.71 14.42 13.56
C ALA A 118 6.18 14.49 13.67
N MET A 119 5.59 13.92 14.73
CA MET A 119 4.15 14.00 15.00
C MET A 119 3.73 15.40 15.45
N ASN A 120 4.58 16.14 16.17
CA ASN A 120 4.32 17.55 16.50
C ASN A 120 4.37 18.44 15.25
N TRP A 121 5.37 18.25 14.38
CA TRP A 121 5.47 18.95 13.10
C TRP A 121 4.25 18.68 12.22
N LEU A 122 3.82 17.41 12.13
CA LEU A 122 2.69 17.01 11.31
C LEU A 122 1.35 17.50 11.88
N GLY A 123 1.15 17.46 13.20
CA GLY A 123 -0.05 18.00 13.84
C GLY A 123 -0.21 19.52 13.61
N LYS A 124 0.88 20.29 13.78
CA LYS A 124 0.94 21.72 13.43
C LYS A 124 0.67 21.97 11.94
N LEU A 125 1.21 21.12 11.06
CA LEU A 125 1.02 21.25 9.62
C LEU A 125 -0.43 20.98 9.19
N LEU A 126 -1.15 20.07 9.86
CA LEU A 126 -2.59 19.86 9.66
C LEU A 126 -3.44 21.02 10.23
N GLY A 127 -2.92 21.74 11.23
CA GLY A 127 -3.69 22.70 12.01
C GLY A 127 -4.52 22.04 13.12
N LEU A 128 -4.04 20.92 13.69
CA LEU A 128 -4.68 20.31 14.84
C LEU A 128 -4.53 21.19 16.10
N PRO A 129 -5.52 21.18 17.01
CA PRO A 129 -5.44 21.84 18.31
C PRO A 129 -4.20 21.45 19.15
N ASP A 130 -3.71 22.40 19.95
CA ASP A 130 -2.53 22.23 20.81
C ASP A 130 -2.63 21.04 21.78
N CYS A 131 -3.85 20.65 22.20
CA CYS A 131 -4.08 19.49 23.07
C CYS A 131 -3.76 18.13 22.43
N PHE A 132 -3.47 18.08 21.13
CA PHE A 132 -2.94 16.90 20.47
C PHE A 132 -1.40 16.89 20.39
N LEU A 133 -0.72 18.00 20.72
CA LEU A 133 0.73 18.12 20.57
C LEU A 133 1.48 17.71 21.84
N ASN A 134 2.61 17.02 21.67
CA ASN A 134 3.49 16.58 22.76
C ASN A 134 4.43 17.70 23.28
N GLU A 135 4.26 18.97 22.88
CA GLU A 135 5.23 20.05 23.16
C GLU A 135 4.97 20.88 24.42
N LYS A 136 3.76 20.83 24.97
CA LYS A 136 3.39 21.62 26.15
C LYS A 136 3.34 20.71 27.37
N ASN A 137 4.02 21.11 28.45
CA ASN A 137 4.07 20.36 29.71
C ASN A 137 2.70 20.06 30.33
N ASP A 138 1.67 20.84 29.97
CA ASP A 138 0.29 20.70 30.47
C ASP A 138 -0.64 19.95 29.47
N SER A 139 -0.14 19.48 28.32
CA SER A 139 -0.91 18.72 27.34
C SER A 139 -0.89 17.23 27.71
N PRO A 140 -2.02 16.61 28.08
CA PRO A 140 -2.07 15.16 28.33
C PRO A 140 -2.12 14.34 27.04
N GLY A 141 -2.37 14.98 25.90
CA GLY A 141 -2.47 14.36 24.59
C GLY A 141 -1.13 14.21 23.87
N GLY A 142 -1.19 13.71 22.65
CA GLY A 142 0.01 13.45 21.86
C GLY A 142 -0.24 12.67 20.58
N GLY A 143 0.82 12.52 19.78
CA GLY A 143 0.82 11.76 18.53
C GLY A 143 1.73 10.52 18.55
N VAL A 144 1.26 9.44 17.90
CA VAL A 144 1.96 8.16 17.69
C VAL A 144 1.75 7.63 16.25
N ILE A 145 2.75 6.95 15.69
CA ILE A 145 2.68 6.33 14.36
C ILE A 145 2.27 4.85 14.47
N GLN A 146 1.02 4.58 14.09
CA GLN A 146 0.44 3.23 13.91
C GLN A 146 0.76 2.65 12.52
N THR A 147 0.49 1.36 12.33
CA THR A 147 0.63 0.72 11.00
C THR A 147 -0.50 1.15 10.07
N THR A 148 -1.75 1.06 10.54
CA THR A 148 -2.96 1.28 9.72
C THR A 148 -4.00 2.18 10.40
N ALA A 149 -4.84 2.88 9.62
CA ALA A 149 -6.03 3.55 10.15
C ALA A 149 -6.95 2.56 10.89
N SER A 150 -7.06 1.32 10.41
CA SER A 150 -7.82 0.26 11.08
C SER A 150 -7.35 -0.02 12.51
N GLU A 151 -6.03 -0.05 12.73
CA GLU A 151 -5.44 -0.13 14.07
C GLU A 151 -5.72 1.14 14.87
N ALA A 152 -5.58 2.33 14.31
CA ALA A 152 -5.85 3.59 15.01
C ALA A 152 -7.32 3.69 15.48
N THR A 153 -8.27 3.30 14.62
CA THR A 153 -9.69 3.19 14.97
C THR A 153 -9.91 2.19 16.10
N LEU A 154 -9.35 0.98 16.00
CA LEU A 154 -9.45 -0.05 17.04
C LEU A 154 -8.82 0.40 18.36
N VAL A 155 -7.64 1.02 18.34
CA VAL A 155 -6.96 1.59 19.51
C VAL A 155 -7.86 2.64 20.19
N SER A 156 -8.49 3.52 19.42
CA SER A 156 -9.42 4.52 19.98
C SER A 156 -10.68 3.89 20.58
N LEU A 157 -11.25 2.88 19.92
CA LEU A 157 -12.46 2.17 20.39
C LEU A 157 -12.16 1.40 21.67
N LEU A 158 -11.01 0.72 21.75
CA LEU A 158 -10.57 0.03 22.96
C LEU A 158 -10.31 1.02 24.10
N ALA A 159 -9.71 2.18 23.84
CA ALA A 159 -9.49 3.22 24.84
C ALA A 159 -10.81 3.78 25.41
N ALA A 160 -11.76 4.11 24.53
CA ALA A 160 -13.09 4.56 24.92
C ALA A 160 -13.88 3.47 25.69
N ARG A 161 -13.77 2.21 25.25
CA ARG A 161 -14.39 1.06 25.92
C ARG A 161 -13.83 0.87 27.32
N THR A 162 -12.51 0.97 27.51
CA THR A 162 -11.87 0.91 28.83
C THR A 162 -12.34 2.06 29.72
N ARG A 163 -12.39 3.31 29.20
CA ARG A 163 -12.92 4.48 29.92
C ARG A 163 -14.34 4.22 30.42
N ALA A 164 -15.25 3.84 29.52
CA ALA A 164 -16.64 3.58 29.85
C ALA A 164 -16.84 2.39 30.81
N LEU A 165 -16.06 1.31 30.67
CA LEU A 165 -16.12 0.18 31.61
C LEU A 165 -15.64 0.56 33.01
N MET A 166 -14.58 1.38 33.14
CA MET A 166 -14.12 1.85 34.44
C MET A 166 -15.17 2.73 35.13
N GLU A 167 -15.80 3.64 34.38
CA GLU A 167 -16.90 4.48 34.87
C GLU A 167 -18.11 3.64 35.29
N LEU A 168 -18.58 2.71 34.45
CA LEU A 168 -19.70 1.83 34.78
C LEU A 168 -19.41 0.91 35.97
N SER A 169 -18.21 0.32 36.07
CA SER A 169 -17.81 -0.52 37.22
C SER A 169 -17.71 0.30 38.51
N SER A 170 -17.33 1.57 38.46
CA SER A 170 -17.33 2.45 39.65
C SER A 170 -18.74 2.75 40.17
N LEU A 171 -19.74 2.78 39.28
CA LEU A 171 -21.15 2.98 39.60
C LEU A 171 -21.85 1.67 39.99
N ASN A 172 -21.34 0.53 39.51
CA ASN A 172 -21.93 -0.80 39.65
C ASN A 172 -20.86 -1.83 40.09
N PRO A 173 -20.27 -1.72 41.29
CA PRO A 173 -19.12 -2.53 41.70
C PRO A 173 -19.40 -4.04 41.82
N GLU A 174 -20.66 -4.42 42.02
CA GLU A 174 -21.10 -5.82 42.10
C GLU A 174 -21.26 -6.49 40.72
N VAL A 175 -21.27 -5.71 39.62
CA VAL A 175 -21.55 -6.21 38.27
C VAL A 175 -20.24 -6.49 37.53
N GLN A 176 -20.14 -7.69 36.96
CA GLN A 176 -18.95 -8.13 36.23
C GLN A 176 -18.73 -7.29 34.96
N SER A 177 -17.47 -6.93 34.64
CA SER A 177 -17.16 -6.09 33.47
C SER A 177 -17.62 -6.70 32.13
N SER A 178 -17.76 -8.03 32.05
CA SER A 178 -18.30 -8.74 30.89
C SER A 178 -19.79 -8.48 30.66
N GLU A 179 -20.57 -8.30 31.72
CA GLU A 179 -21.99 -7.93 31.65
C GLU A 179 -22.13 -6.46 31.26
N LEU A 180 -21.37 -5.57 31.90
CA LEU A 180 -21.32 -4.14 31.56
C LEU A 180 -20.94 -3.88 30.10
N LEU A 181 -20.01 -4.67 29.55
CA LEU A 181 -19.65 -4.65 28.13
C LEU A 181 -20.87 -4.91 27.22
N GLY A 182 -21.78 -5.78 27.65
CA GLY A 182 -23.02 -6.09 26.93
C GLY A 182 -23.98 -4.92 26.76
N HIS A 183 -23.85 -3.87 27.58
CA HIS A 183 -24.64 -2.62 27.48
C HIS A 183 -24.00 -1.56 26.58
N LEU A 184 -22.71 -1.68 26.24
CA LEU A 184 -22.01 -0.66 25.46
C LEU A 184 -22.46 -0.65 23.99
N ILE A 185 -22.70 0.55 23.47
CA ILE A 185 -23.03 0.78 22.05
C ILE A 185 -22.23 1.95 21.46
N CYS A 186 -21.75 1.75 20.24
CA CYS A 186 -20.96 2.70 19.47
C CYS A 186 -21.59 2.98 18.09
N TYR A 187 -21.21 4.11 17.50
CA TYR A 187 -21.89 4.67 16.32
C TYR A 187 -20.91 5.07 15.22
N CYS A 188 -21.36 4.99 13.96
CA CYS A 188 -20.64 5.54 12.82
C CYS A 188 -21.59 5.83 11.65
N SER A 189 -21.13 6.60 10.67
CA SER A 189 -21.85 6.81 9.41
C SER A 189 -22.08 5.50 8.66
N ASP A 190 -23.21 5.35 7.97
CA ASP A 190 -23.44 4.24 7.02
C ASP A 190 -22.48 4.26 5.81
N GLN A 191 -21.67 5.31 5.68
CA GLN A 191 -20.57 5.48 4.70
C GLN A 191 -19.17 5.27 5.31
N ALA A 192 -19.09 4.94 6.60
CA ALA A 192 -17.82 4.68 7.29
C ALA A 192 -17.06 3.50 6.67
N HIS A 193 -15.74 3.51 6.81
CA HIS A 193 -14.93 2.39 6.30
C HIS A 193 -15.17 1.11 7.12
N SER A 194 -15.08 -0.06 6.48
CA SER A 194 -15.33 -1.38 7.11
C SER A 194 -14.36 -1.72 8.25
N SER A 195 -13.28 -0.95 8.43
CA SER A 195 -12.45 -1.02 9.65
C SER A 195 -13.22 -0.65 10.91
N VAL A 196 -14.22 0.23 10.84
CA VAL A 196 -15.05 0.62 11.99
C VAL A 196 -15.91 -0.55 12.45
N GLU A 197 -16.60 -1.23 11.51
CA GLU A 197 -17.31 -2.48 11.78
C GLU A 197 -16.38 -3.54 12.38
N LYS A 198 -15.21 -3.74 11.75
CA LYS A 198 -14.22 -4.72 12.20
C LYS A 198 -13.65 -4.39 13.58
N ALA A 199 -13.50 -3.11 13.91
CA ALA A 199 -13.12 -2.67 15.26
C ALA A 199 -14.22 -2.96 16.28
N GLY A 200 -15.50 -2.79 15.92
CA GLY A 200 -16.64 -3.20 16.75
C GLY A 200 -16.67 -4.72 16.99
N LEU A 201 -16.44 -5.52 15.94
CA LEU A 201 -16.37 -6.98 16.02
C LEU A 201 -15.22 -7.45 16.93
N ILE A 202 -14.01 -6.90 16.78
CA ILE A 202 -12.86 -7.25 17.64
C ILE A 202 -13.04 -6.71 19.07
N GLY A 203 -13.67 -5.54 19.21
CA GLY A 203 -13.98 -4.91 20.50
C GLY A 203 -15.13 -5.58 21.26
N LEU A 204 -15.87 -6.50 20.64
CA LEU A 204 -17.07 -7.16 21.17
C LEU A 204 -18.14 -6.15 21.64
N VAL A 205 -18.32 -5.05 20.90
CA VAL A 205 -19.28 -3.98 21.22
C VAL A 205 -20.40 -3.90 20.19
N ARG A 206 -21.60 -3.45 20.62
CA ARG A 206 -22.72 -3.22 19.70
C ARG A 206 -22.40 -2.01 18.83
N MET A 207 -22.65 -2.11 17.52
CA MET A 207 -22.44 -1.03 16.55
C MET A 207 -23.79 -0.60 15.95
N ARG A 208 -24.00 0.71 15.80
CA ARG A 208 -25.10 1.29 15.03
C ARG A 208 -24.58 2.18 13.90
N TYR A 209 -25.06 1.91 12.70
CA TYR A 209 -24.89 2.80 11.55
C TYR A 209 -25.94 3.92 11.62
N ILE A 210 -25.50 5.17 11.45
CA ILE A 210 -26.35 6.35 11.28
C ILE A 210 -26.50 6.60 9.78
N GLU A 211 -27.74 6.66 9.30
CA GLU A 211 -28.04 6.89 7.89
C GLU A 211 -27.64 8.31 7.47
N SER A 212 -26.70 8.43 6.55
CA SER A 212 -26.23 9.71 6.01
C SER A 212 -27.27 10.44 5.14
N ASP A 213 -27.11 11.75 5.00
CA ASP A 213 -27.96 12.61 4.16
C ASP A 213 -27.74 12.37 2.64
N GLU A 214 -28.36 13.18 1.78
CA GLU A 214 -28.19 13.14 0.32
C GLU A 214 -26.76 13.39 -0.14
N HIS A 215 -25.95 14.11 0.65
CA HIS A 215 -24.53 14.37 0.43
C HIS A 215 -23.62 13.32 1.07
N GLN A 216 -24.20 12.21 1.56
CA GLN A 216 -23.48 11.13 2.24
C GLN A 216 -22.72 11.59 3.50
N CYS A 217 -23.23 12.65 4.15
CA CYS A 217 -22.75 13.21 5.41
C CYS A 217 -23.57 12.67 6.60
N MET A 218 -22.90 12.20 7.66
CA MET A 218 -23.54 11.99 8.96
C MET A 218 -23.76 13.33 9.67
N ARG A 219 -24.96 13.49 10.24
CA ARG A 219 -25.46 14.75 10.84
C ARG A 219 -25.80 14.56 12.31
N GLY A 220 -25.61 15.61 13.11
CA GLY A 220 -25.78 15.53 14.57
C GLY A 220 -27.17 15.09 15.00
N ALA A 221 -28.22 15.62 14.36
CA ALA A 221 -29.61 15.31 14.72
C ALA A 221 -29.97 13.81 14.66
N LYS A 222 -29.55 13.09 13.60
CA LYS A 222 -29.78 11.63 13.49
C LYS A 222 -28.93 10.83 14.46
N LEU A 223 -27.72 11.29 14.77
CA LEU A 223 -26.86 10.67 15.79
C LEU A 223 -27.48 10.82 17.19
N GLU A 224 -27.96 12.03 17.52
CA GLU A 224 -28.64 12.31 18.79
C GLU A 224 -29.93 11.50 18.95
N GLU A 225 -30.78 11.45 17.92
CA GLU A 225 -31.97 10.61 17.88
C GLU A 225 -31.63 9.13 18.14
N ALA A 226 -30.61 8.60 17.47
CA ALA A 226 -30.17 7.22 17.65
C ALA A 226 -29.65 6.95 19.07
N ILE A 227 -28.91 7.90 19.65
CA ILE A 227 -28.36 7.85 21.01
C ILE A 227 -29.47 7.88 22.07
N LEU A 228 -30.47 8.76 21.93
CA LEU A 228 -31.60 8.84 22.85
C LEU A 228 -32.40 7.53 22.84
N ASN A 229 -32.76 7.06 21.64
CA ASN A 229 -33.45 5.78 21.43
C ASN A 229 -32.71 4.54 21.99
N ASP A 230 -31.40 4.63 22.25
CA ASP A 230 -30.62 3.54 22.84
C ASP A 230 -30.41 3.70 24.34
N LYS A 231 -30.31 4.94 24.85
CA LYS A 231 -30.43 5.21 26.29
C LYS A 231 -31.78 4.73 26.84
N ASP A 232 -32.88 4.94 26.10
CA ASP A 232 -34.22 4.44 26.45
C ASP A 232 -34.31 2.89 26.49
N LYS A 233 -33.36 2.18 25.86
CA LYS A 233 -33.24 0.71 25.90
C LYS A 233 -32.24 0.21 26.94
N GLY A 234 -31.72 1.08 27.80
CA GLY A 234 -30.71 0.73 28.80
C GLY A 234 -29.33 0.41 28.21
N LEU A 235 -29.03 0.93 27.01
CA LEU A 235 -27.69 0.86 26.42
C LEU A 235 -26.90 2.14 26.76
N VAL A 236 -25.57 2.01 26.75
CA VAL A 236 -24.63 3.08 27.10
C VAL A 236 -23.86 3.51 25.85
N PRO A 237 -24.21 4.67 25.25
CA PRO A 237 -23.40 5.33 24.23
C PRO A 237 -22.01 5.64 24.77
N PHE A 238 -20.95 5.17 24.10
CA PHE A 238 -19.58 5.40 24.58
C PHE A 238 -18.58 5.87 23.50
N TRP A 239 -18.84 5.66 22.21
CA TRP A 239 -17.91 6.00 21.13
C TRP A 239 -18.63 6.27 19.81
N VAL A 240 -18.12 7.23 19.05
CA VAL A 240 -18.59 7.64 17.71
C VAL A 240 -17.38 7.79 16.78
N CYS A 241 -17.48 7.24 15.57
CA CYS A 241 -16.55 7.56 14.48
C CYS A 241 -17.19 8.53 13.48
N ALA A 242 -16.60 9.72 13.36
CA ALA A 242 -16.84 10.65 12.27
C ALA A 242 -15.78 10.44 11.17
N THR A 243 -16.22 10.35 9.91
CA THR A 243 -15.35 10.11 8.76
C THR A 243 -15.16 11.39 7.95
N LEU A 244 -13.91 11.84 7.79
CA LEU A 244 -13.54 12.93 6.90
C LEU A 244 -12.91 12.35 5.62
N GLY A 245 -13.69 12.31 4.54
CA GLY A 245 -13.32 11.68 3.28
C GLY A 245 -13.69 10.20 3.24
N THR A 246 -14.98 9.90 3.24
CA THR A 246 -15.54 8.54 3.18
C THR A 246 -15.01 7.74 1.99
N THR A 247 -14.96 6.41 2.13
CA THR A 247 -14.31 5.56 1.12
C THR A 247 -15.03 5.59 -0.23
N GLY A 248 -16.36 5.62 -0.21
CA GLY A 248 -17.19 5.65 -1.42
C GLY A 248 -17.01 6.92 -2.25
N SER A 249 -17.39 8.06 -1.68
CA SER A 249 -17.56 9.35 -2.38
C SER A 249 -16.60 10.46 -1.95
N VAL A 250 -15.76 10.25 -0.93
CA VAL A 250 -15.04 11.34 -0.24
C VAL A 250 -16.02 12.37 0.33
N ALA A 251 -17.13 11.90 0.91
CA ALA A 251 -18.00 12.74 1.73
C ALA A 251 -17.33 13.06 3.08
N PHE A 252 -17.83 14.08 3.77
CA PHE A 252 -17.32 14.50 5.08
C PHE A 252 -18.49 14.56 6.05
N ASP A 253 -18.41 13.81 7.15
CA ASP A 253 -19.38 13.90 8.24
C ASP A 253 -19.29 15.29 8.92
N ASN A 254 -20.41 15.84 9.41
CA ASN A 254 -20.43 17.18 9.99
C ASN A 254 -19.84 17.17 11.42
N LEU A 255 -18.52 17.33 11.49
CA LEU A 255 -17.74 17.16 12.71
C LEU A 255 -18.17 18.13 13.84
N ARG A 256 -18.63 19.34 13.52
CA ARG A 256 -19.15 20.31 14.50
C ARG A 256 -20.43 19.79 15.15
N GLU A 257 -21.43 19.42 14.35
CA GLU A 257 -22.70 18.88 14.85
C GLU A 257 -22.50 17.57 15.62
N ILE A 258 -21.59 16.71 15.17
CA ILE A 258 -21.29 15.44 15.82
C ILE A 258 -20.55 15.65 17.15
N GLY A 259 -19.58 16.58 17.21
CA GLY A 259 -18.85 16.91 18.43
C GLY A 259 -19.75 17.43 19.54
N GLU A 260 -20.69 18.32 19.22
CA GLU A 260 -21.66 18.85 20.19
C GLU A 260 -22.54 17.74 20.79
N VAL A 261 -22.93 16.74 19.99
CA VAL A 261 -23.66 15.55 20.47
C VAL A 261 -22.77 14.62 21.30
N CYS A 262 -21.52 14.40 20.89
CA CYS A 262 -20.56 13.59 21.64
C CYS A 262 -20.27 14.17 23.03
N GLU A 263 -20.00 15.48 23.13
CA GLU A 263 -19.80 16.17 24.41
C GLU A 263 -21.05 16.09 25.30
N LYS A 264 -22.24 16.39 24.74
CA LYS A 264 -23.52 16.32 25.48
C LYS A 264 -23.83 14.94 26.04
N HIS A 265 -23.38 13.87 25.39
CA HIS A 265 -23.66 12.49 25.79
C HIS A 265 -22.46 11.73 26.35
N SER A 266 -21.32 12.40 26.59
CA SER A 266 -20.04 11.86 27.06
C SER A 266 -19.43 10.74 26.20
N ALA A 267 -19.79 10.68 24.92
CA ALA A 267 -19.28 9.68 23.98
C ALA A 267 -17.92 10.11 23.41
N TRP A 268 -16.96 9.18 23.32
CA TRP A 268 -15.67 9.42 22.68
C TRP A 268 -15.84 9.72 21.19
N LEU A 269 -15.28 10.82 20.71
CA LEU A 269 -15.26 11.16 19.28
C LEU A 269 -13.91 10.79 18.65
N HIS A 270 -13.92 9.78 17.78
CA HIS A 270 -12.82 9.43 16.90
C HIS A 270 -13.05 10.00 15.50
N VAL A 271 -12.03 10.65 14.93
CA VAL A 271 -12.06 11.17 13.56
C VAL A 271 -11.16 10.29 12.67
N ASP A 272 -11.79 9.52 11.77
CA ASP A 272 -11.09 8.84 10.67
C ASP A 272 -10.98 9.79 9.48
N ALA A 273 -9.79 10.34 9.26
CA ALA A 273 -9.45 11.16 8.11
C ALA A 273 -8.48 10.42 7.16
N ALA A 274 -8.45 9.08 7.13
CA ALA A 274 -7.40 8.26 6.51
C ALA A 274 -6.88 8.79 5.15
N TYR A 275 -7.79 9.16 4.23
CA TYR A 275 -7.41 9.78 2.95
C TYR A 275 -7.33 11.32 3.03
N ALA A 276 -8.40 11.99 3.44
CA ALA A 276 -8.52 13.45 3.35
C ALA A 276 -7.59 14.21 4.31
N GLY A 277 -7.08 13.57 5.36
CA GLY A 277 -6.14 14.18 6.31
C GLY A 277 -4.89 14.75 5.64
N SER A 278 -4.40 14.10 4.57
CA SER A 278 -3.27 14.64 3.79
C SER A 278 -3.59 15.98 3.13
N ALA A 279 -4.86 16.30 2.88
CA ALA A 279 -5.27 17.57 2.30
C ALA A 279 -5.23 18.74 3.30
N PHE A 280 -5.39 18.48 4.60
CA PHE A 280 -5.44 19.54 5.61
C PHE A 280 -4.09 20.24 5.85
N ILE A 281 -3.00 19.75 5.24
CA ILE A 281 -1.74 20.49 5.12
C ILE A 281 -1.90 21.77 4.29
N CYS A 282 -2.92 21.83 3.42
CA CYS A 282 -3.33 23.00 2.64
C CYS A 282 -4.46 23.73 3.41
N PRO A 283 -4.26 25.01 3.82
CA PRO A 283 -5.24 25.75 4.62
C PRO A 283 -6.67 25.80 4.03
N GLU A 284 -6.79 25.86 2.70
CA GLU A 284 -8.08 25.94 2.00
C GLU A 284 -9.00 24.72 2.22
N TYR A 285 -8.45 23.55 2.55
CA TYR A 285 -9.22 22.33 2.83
C TYR A 285 -9.52 22.14 4.32
N ARG A 286 -9.01 23.00 5.22
CA ARG A 286 -9.22 22.86 6.67
C ARG A 286 -10.63 23.20 7.15
N HIS A 287 -11.49 23.72 6.28
CA HIS A 287 -12.89 24.00 6.65
C HIS A 287 -13.66 22.72 7.08
N TRP A 288 -13.25 21.55 6.58
CA TRP A 288 -13.77 20.24 7.03
C TRP A 288 -13.26 19.79 8.41
N LEU A 289 -12.28 20.49 9.02
CA LEU A 289 -11.84 20.26 10.40
C LEU A 289 -12.64 21.06 11.44
N ASN A 290 -13.66 21.82 11.03
CA ASN A 290 -14.50 22.57 11.98
C ASN A 290 -15.17 21.62 13.00
N GLY A 291 -14.79 21.75 14.28
CA GLY A 291 -15.21 20.85 15.36
C GLY A 291 -14.15 19.82 15.83
N VAL A 292 -12.95 19.78 15.22
CA VAL A 292 -11.87 18.85 15.62
C VAL A 292 -11.35 19.09 17.05
N ASP A 293 -11.59 20.28 17.60
CA ASP A 293 -11.36 20.65 19.01
C ASP A 293 -12.16 19.80 20.01
N MET A 294 -13.31 19.27 19.59
CA MET A 294 -14.16 18.36 20.38
C MET A 294 -13.78 16.88 20.22
N ALA A 295 -12.85 16.53 19.33
CA ALA A 295 -12.45 15.14 19.13
C ALA A 295 -11.54 14.63 20.28
N ASP A 296 -11.77 13.41 20.75
CA ASP A 296 -10.87 12.70 21.66
C ASP A 296 -9.67 12.11 20.90
N SER A 297 -9.84 11.73 19.62
CA SER A 297 -8.75 11.26 18.76
C SER A 297 -8.95 11.54 17.27
N PHE A 298 -7.83 11.69 16.55
CA PHE A 298 -7.78 11.95 15.12
C PHE A 298 -6.75 11.03 14.46
N ALA A 299 -7.07 10.42 13.31
CA ALA A 299 -6.11 9.60 12.56
C ALA A 299 -6.14 9.88 11.06
N PHE A 300 -4.98 9.88 10.42
CA PHE A 300 -4.90 9.80 8.95
C PHE A 300 -3.67 9.03 8.46
N ASN A 301 -3.62 8.72 7.16
CA ASN A 301 -2.51 7.98 6.57
C ASN A 301 -1.61 8.90 5.73
N PRO A 302 -0.42 9.31 6.24
CA PRO A 302 0.69 9.71 5.38
C PRO A 302 0.98 8.67 4.29
N SER A 303 0.77 7.39 4.61
CA SER A 303 0.87 6.25 3.68
C SER A 303 -0.16 6.16 2.57
N LYS A 304 -1.17 7.05 2.54
CA LYS A 304 -2.03 7.20 1.37
C LYS A 304 -1.48 8.25 0.41
N TRP A 305 -1.58 9.53 0.79
CA TRP A 305 -1.48 10.67 -0.14
C TRP A 305 -0.41 11.70 0.26
N LEU A 306 0.45 11.39 1.24
CA LEU A 306 1.57 12.25 1.65
C LEU A 306 2.94 11.72 1.18
N MET A 307 2.95 10.78 0.23
CA MET A 307 4.15 10.20 -0.40
C MET A 307 5.13 9.48 0.55
N VAL A 308 4.67 9.10 1.75
CA VAL A 308 5.39 8.18 2.66
C VAL A 308 5.00 6.76 2.30
N ASN A 309 5.93 5.86 2.00
CA ASN A 309 5.58 4.47 1.66
C ASN A 309 4.90 3.75 2.85
N PHE A 310 3.97 2.84 2.54
CA PHE A 310 3.32 1.99 3.55
C PHE A 310 4.35 1.14 4.33
N ASP A 311 4.18 0.88 5.63
CA ASP A 311 3.16 1.39 6.55
C ASP A 311 3.53 2.76 7.17
N CYS A 312 2.54 3.65 7.31
CA CYS A 312 2.65 4.89 8.08
C CYS A 312 1.25 5.49 8.31
N THR A 313 0.72 5.37 9.52
CA THR A 313 -0.54 6.00 9.94
C THR A 313 -0.25 6.91 11.12
N ALA A 314 -0.64 8.17 11.03
CA ALA A 314 -0.44 9.16 12.09
C ALA A 314 -1.73 9.27 12.92
N MET A 315 -1.65 8.93 14.20
CA MET A 315 -2.77 9.00 15.15
C MET A 315 -2.43 9.97 16.27
N TRP A 316 -3.40 10.81 16.65
CA TRP A 316 -3.33 11.68 17.83
C TRP A 316 -4.48 11.38 18.78
N VAL A 317 -4.21 11.60 20.07
CA VAL A 317 -5.20 11.54 21.16
C VAL A 317 -5.13 12.83 21.99
N LYS A 318 -6.28 13.29 22.46
CA LYS A 318 -6.43 14.46 23.33
C LYS A 318 -6.00 14.17 24.78
N ASP A 319 -6.06 12.90 25.19
CA ASP A 319 -5.54 12.37 26.45
C ASP A 319 -4.89 11.00 26.22
N SER A 320 -3.57 10.93 26.36
CA SER A 320 -2.78 9.70 26.23
C SER A 320 -2.94 8.75 27.43
N THR A 321 -3.42 9.24 28.58
CA THR A 321 -3.64 8.39 29.76
C THR A 321 -4.74 7.34 29.50
N ALA A 322 -5.69 7.62 28.60
CA ALA A 322 -6.68 6.65 28.13
C ALA A 322 -6.05 5.47 27.36
N LEU A 323 -5.00 5.72 26.56
CA LEU A 323 -4.22 4.67 25.90
C LEU A 323 -3.44 3.87 26.95
N HIS A 324 -2.71 4.55 27.83
CA HIS A 324 -1.95 3.90 28.90
C HIS A 324 -2.84 3.00 29.77
N ARG A 325 -4.03 3.46 30.22
CA ARG A 325 -4.97 2.62 31.01
C ARG A 325 -5.42 1.36 30.27
N THR A 326 -5.40 1.36 28.93
CA THR A 326 -5.88 0.26 28.09
C THR A 326 -4.78 -0.75 27.74
N PHE A 327 -3.54 -0.28 27.54
CA PHE A 327 -2.44 -1.12 27.03
C PHE A 327 -1.24 -1.25 28.01
N ASN A 328 -1.32 -0.69 29.23
CA ASN A 328 -0.22 -0.79 30.19
C ASN A 328 -0.05 -2.21 30.76
N VAL A 329 1.07 -2.82 30.41
CA VAL A 329 1.67 -3.96 31.10
C VAL A 329 3.04 -3.56 31.61
N ASN A 330 3.36 -3.87 32.87
CA ASN A 330 4.57 -3.39 33.54
C ASN A 330 5.48 -4.54 34.08
N PRO A 331 5.92 -5.48 33.22
CA PRO A 331 6.87 -6.51 33.61
C PRO A 331 8.26 -5.91 33.86
N ILE A 332 9.02 -6.50 34.80
CA ILE A 332 10.31 -5.94 35.24
C ILE A 332 11.34 -5.78 34.11
N TYR A 333 11.31 -6.66 33.10
CA TYR A 333 12.25 -6.64 31.96
C TYR A 333 12.00 -5.53 30.93
N LEU A 334 10.94 -4.73 31.07
CA LEU A 334 10.67 -3.54 30.23
C LEU A 334 10.91 -2.23 30.97
N ARG A 335 11.20 -2.27 32.29
CA ARG A 335 11.40 -1.07 33.11
C ARG A 335 12.78 -0.45 32.86
N HIS A 336 12.85 0.88 32.97
CA HIS A 336 14.09 1.64 32.89
C HIS A 336 14.04 2.87 33.81
N GLU A 337 15.18 3.53 34.01
CA GLU A 337 15.34 4.64 34.96
C GLU A 337 14.47 5.88 34.63
N ASN A 338 13.99 5.97 33.37
CA ASN A 338 13.13 7.05 32.88
C ASN A 338 11.67 6.62 32.69
N SER A 339 11.27 5.42 33.10
CA SER A 339 9.86 4.99 33.06
C SER A 339 8.98 5.96 33.86
N GLY A 340 7.90 6.44 33.25
CA GLY A 340 7.02 7.47 33.83
C GLY A 340 7.52 8.91 33.70
N LYS A 341 8.71 9.13 33.14
CA LYS A 341 9.21 10.46 32.71
C LYS A 341 9.27 10.59 31.19
N ALA A 342 9.65 9.51 30.50
CA ALA A 342 9.71 9.44 29.04
C ALA A 342 8.48 8.73 28.46
N ILE A 343 8.19 8.97 27.18
CA ILE A 343 7.11 8.30 26.45
C ILE A 343 7.54 6.88 26.06
N ASP A 344 6.87 5.88 26.62
CA ASP A 344 7.01 4.48 26.24
C ASP A 344 5.87 4.10 25.28
N TYR A 345 6.08 4.28 23.97
CA TYR A 345 5.06 4.12 22.93
C TYR A 345 4.43 2.71 22.86
N MET A 346 5.00 1.68 23.49
CA MET A 346 4.33 0.39 23.67
C MET A 346 2.97 0.49 24.37
N HIS A 347 2.75 1.53 25.19
CA HIS A 347 1.47 1.78 25.87
C HIS A 347 0.44 2.54 25.00
N TRP A 348 0.81 2.89 23.76
CA TRP A 348 0.00 3.69 22.83
C TRP A 348 -0.45 2.88 21.61
N GLN A 349 -0.19 1.57 21.60
CA GLN A 349 -0.45 0.65 20.49
C GLN A 349 -0.79 -0.76 21.02
N ILE A 350 -1.24 -1.66 20.15
CA ILE A 350 -1.57 -3.05 20.50
C ILE A 350 -0.33 -3.95 20.70
N PRO A 351 0.67 -3.99 19.79
CA PRO A 351 1.84 -4.85 19.95
C PRO A 351 2.90 -4.23 20.87
N LEU A 352 3.82 -5.05 21.41
CA LEU A 352 5.00 -4.54 22.11
C LEU A 352 5.98 -3.87 21.13
N SER A 353 6.56 -4.67 20.22
CA SER A 353 7.60 -4.22 19.30
C SER A 353 7.11 -3.20 18.28
N ARG A 354 7.96 -2.22 17.95
CA ARG A 354 7.73 -1.20 16.93
C ARG A 354 9.05 -0.77 16.30
N ARG A 355 9.04 -0.58 14.98
CA ARG A 355 10.19 -0.15 14.16
C ARG A 355 10.31 1.37 14.10
N PHE A 356 11.41 1.89 13.56
CA PHE A 356 11.70 3.32 13.45
C PHE A 356 10.91 4.06 12.35
N ARG A 357 9.57 3.98 12.39
CA ARG A 357 8.66 4.53 11.35
C ARG A 357 8.85 6.04 11.10
N ALA A 358 9.16 6.80 12.15
CA ALA A 358 9.32 8.25 12.08
C ALA A 358 10.45 8.70 11.13
N LEU A 359 11.46 7.86 10.88
CA LEU A 359 12.62 8.21 10.07
C LEU A 359 12.24 8.55 8.62
N LYS A 360 11.41 7.72 7.97
CA LYS A 360 10.93 7.98 6.60
C LYS A 360 9.96 9.16 6.53
N LEU A 361 9.10 9.34 7.53
CA LEU A 361 8.21 10.50 7.61
C LEU A 361 9.02 11.79 7.70
N TRP A 362 10.04 11.82 8.56
CA TRP A 362 10.96 12.95 8.72
C TRP A 362 11.76 13.24 7.44
N PHE A 363 12.22 12.21 6.73
CA PHE A 363 12.89 12.36 5.42
C PHE A 363 11.96 13.02 4.40
N VAL A 364 10.71 12.55 4.26
CA VAL A 364 9.71 13.12 3.34
C VAL A 364 9.38 14.57 3.70
N LEU A 365 9.11 14.87 4.97
CA LEU A 365 8.82 16.22 5.45
C LEU A 365 9.98 17.20 5.18
N ARG A 366 11.23 16.76 5.40
CA ARG A 366 12.42 17.60 5.16
C ARG A 366 12.79 17.75 3.68
N ASN A 367 12.62 16.71 2.86
CA ASN A 367 13.04 16.71 1.46
C ASN A 367 12.08 17.49 0.56
N TYR A 368 10.77 17.30 0.72
CA TYR A 368 9.77 18.04 -0.05
C TYR A 368 9.45 19.41 0.54
N GLY A 369 9.58 19.55 1.87
CA GLY A 369 9.07 20.71 2.60
C GLY A 369 7.54 20.84 2.52
N VAL A 370 6.99 21.75 3.32
CA VAL A 370 5.54 22.03 3.35
C VAL A 370 5.01 22.45 1.99
N VAL A 371 5.74 23.32 1.28
CA VAL A 371 5.33 23.85 -0.03
C VAL A 371 5.27 22.75 -1.10
N GLY A 372 6.24 21.83 -1.12
CA GLY A 372 6.25 20.71 -2.06
C GLY A 372 5.09 19.74 -1.83
N LEU A 373 4.82 19.40 -0.57
CA LEU A 373 3.68 18.54 -0.22
C LEU A 373 2.33 19.21 -0.53
N GLN A 374 2.16 20.49 -0.20
CA GLN A 374 0.95 21.25 -0.57
C GLN A 374 0.76 21.32 -2.10
N LYS A 375 1.85 21.50 -2.87
CA LYS A 375 1.80 21.50 -4.34
C LYS A 375 1.35 20.15 -4.89
N HIS A 376 1.81 19.03 -4.33
CA HIS A 376 1.37 17.69 -4.71
C HIS A 376 -0.15 17.51 -4.52
N ILE A 377 -0.67 17.84 -3.33
CA ILE A 377 -2.12 17.76 -3.06
C ILE A 377 -2.92 18.64 -4.05
N ARG A 378 -2.53 19.91 -4.21
CA ARG A 378 -3.21 20.86 -5.11
C ARG A 378 -3.23 20.37 -6.56
N GLU A 379 -2.12 19.83 -7.05
CA GLU A 379 -2.05 19.29 -8.42
C GLU A 379 -2.93 18.06 -8.60
N SER A 380 -2.94 17.13 -7.64
CA SER A 380 -3.84 15.97 -7.67
C SER A 380 -5.33 16.36 -7.67
N VAL A 381 -5.71 17.39 -6.90
CA VAL A 381 -7.08 17.94 -6.94
C VAL A 381 -7.38 18.61 -8.29
N ARG A 382 -6.44 19.39 -8.85
CA ARG A 382 -6.59 20.03 -10.17
C ARG A 382 -6.75 19.01 -11.31
N LEU A 383 -6.04 17.89 -11.24
CA LEU A 383 -6.18 16.78 -12.20
C LEU A 383 -7.54 16.09 -12.08
N ALA A 384 -8.05 15.91 -10.85
CA ALA A 384 -9.39 15.37 -10.63
C ALA A 384 -10.49 16.32 -11.13
N GLN A 385 -10.34 17.63 -10.95
CA GLN A 385 -11.22 18.65 -11.56
C GLN A 385 -11.22 18.57 -13.10
N LYS A 386 -10.05 18.33 -13.71
CA LYS A 386 -9.97 18.11 -15.17
C LYS A 386 -10.72 16.84 -15.59
N PHE A 387 -10.59 15.74 -14.87
CA PHE A 387 -11.33 14.51 -15.15
C PHE A 387 -12.85 14.70 -14.98
N GLU A 388 -13.29 15.38 -13.91
CA GLU A 388 -14.68 15.77 -13.69
C GLU A 388 -15.26 16.55 -14.89
N ALA A 389 -14.55 17.58 -15.37
CA ALA A 389 -14.97 18.35 -16.53
C ALA A 389 -15.06 17.50 -17.83
N LEU A 390 -14.16 16.54 -18.01
CA LEU A 390 -14.17 15.61 -19.15
C LEU A 390 -15.37 14.66 -19.11
N VAL A 391 -15.74 14.16 -17.93
CA VAL A 391 -16.92 13.32 -17.72
C VAL A 391 -18.21 14.10 -17.95
N LEU A 392 -18.33 15.31 -17.39
CA LEU A 392 -19.52 16.16 -17.55
C LEU A 392 -19.76 16.61 -19.00
N ALA A 393 -18.72 16.68 -19.83
CA ALA A 393 -18.83 16.99 -21.25
C ALA A 393 -19.43 15.84 -22.09
N ASP A 394 -19.38 14.58 -21.63
CA ASP A 394 -19.90 13.42 -22.35
C ASP A 394 -21.29 13.04 -21.82
N GLN A 395 -22.31 13.29 -22.64
CA GLN A 395 -23.72 13.09 -22.28
C GLN A 395 -24.10 11.64 -21.94
N ARG A 396 -23.24 10.65 -22.20
CA ARG A 396 -23.46 9.24 -21.84
C ARG A 396 -23.24 8.96 -20.35
N PHE A 397 -22.54 9.85 -19.64
CA PHE A 397 -22.14 9.67 -18.25
C PHE A 397 -22.84 10.65 -17.30
N ASP A 398 -22.86 10.29 -16.02
CA ASP A 398 -23.28 11.14 -14.91
C ASP A 398 -22.35 10.97 -13.69
N ILE A 399 -22.26 12.05 -12.90
CA ILE A 399 -21.54 12.15 -11.63
C ILE A 399 -22.60 12.27 -10.53
N PRO A 400 -22.95 11.19 -9.81
CA PRO A 400 -24.07 11.20 -8.86
C PRO A 400 -23.74 11.83 -7.50
N GLN A 401 -22.47 12.18 -7.24
CA GLN A 401 -22.00 12.85 -6.03
C GLN A 401 -20.88 13.83 -6.38
N PRO A 402 -20.82 15.04 -5.79
CA PRO A 402 -19.86 16.07 -6.16
C PRO A 402 -18.41 15.63 -5.91
N ARG A 403 -17.48 16.02 -6.78
CA ARG A 403 -16.06 15.71 -6.59
C ARG A 403 -15.49 16.46 -5.38
N ASN A 404 -15.13 15.69 -4.37
CA ASN A 404 -14.29 16.14 -3.28
C ASN A 404 -12.84 15.68 -3.48
N LEU A 405 -11.90 16.61 -3.26
CA LEU A 405 -10.46 16.36 -3.37
C LEU A 405 -10.06 15.68 -4.70
N GLY A 406 -9.27 14.61 -4.65
CA GLY A 406 -8.66 13.94 -5.80
C GLY A 406 -9.46 12.76 -6.37
N MET A 407 -10.74 12.59 -6.04
CA MET A 407 -11.55 11.43 -6.47
C MET A 407 -12.87 11.85 -7.12
N VAL A 408 -13.14 11.31 -8.31
CA VAL A 408 -14.41 11.49 -9.05
C VAL A 408 -15.14 10.15 -9.12
N ALA A 409 -16.37 10.11 -8.60
CA ALA A 409 -17.26 8.97 -8.78
C ALA A 409 -18.18 9.21 -9.98
N PHE A 410 -18.13 8.34 -10.98
CA PHE A 410 -18.88 8.50 -12.23
C PHE A 410 -19.50 7.17 -12.67
N ARG A 411 -20.48 7.23 -13.57
CA ARG A 411 -21.15 6.04 -14.12
C ARG A 411 -21.68 6.29 -15.52
N LEU A 412 -22.05 5.21 -16.22
CA LEU A 412 -22.91 5.31 -17.41
C LEU A 412 -24.36 5.53 -16.97
N LYS A 413 -25.07 6.40 -17.70
CA LYS A 413 -26.51 6.61 -17.55
C LYS A 413 -27.26 5.34 -17.96
N GLY A 414 -28.24 4.94 -17.15
CA GLY A 414 -29.09 3.76 -17.40
C GLY A 414 -28.98 2.71 -16.30
N ASP A 415 -28.95 1.43 -16.68
CA ASP A 415 -28.91 0.30 -15.74
C ASP A 415 -27.50 0.11 -15.15
N ASN A 416 -27.39 -0.24 -13.86
CA ASN A 416 -26.10 -0.45 -13.15
C ASN A 416 -25.17 -1.43 -13.89
N THR A 417 -25.75 -2.41 -14.60
CA THR A 417 -25.04 -3.44 -15.37
C THR A 417 -24.20 -2.88 -16.53
N LEU A 418 -24.54 -1.69 -17.06
CA LEU A 418 -23.72 -1.00 -18.07
C LEU A 418 -22.38 -0.55 -17.46
N THR A 419 -22.45 0.12 -16.31
CA THR A 419 -21.28 0.59 -15.55
C THR A 419 -20.43 -0.57 -15.05
N GLU A 420 -21.06 -1.67 -14.60
CA GLU A 420 -20.37 -2.89 -14.18
C GLU A 420 -19.60 -3.54 -15.35
N ARG A 421 -20.22 -3.68 -16.53
CA ARG A 421 -19.56 -4.22 -17.72
C ARG A 421 -18.43 -3.31 -18.21
N LEU A 422 -18.61 -1.99 -18.19
CA LEU A 422 -17.56 -1.00 -18.47
C LEU A 422 -16.36 -1.23 -17.56
N LEU A 423 -16.56 -1.27 -16.24
CA LEU A 423 -15.47 -1.46 -15.28
C LEU A 423 -14.75 -2.80 -15.47
N LYS A 424 -15.50 -3.89 -15.66
CA LYS A 424 -14.94 -5.22 -15.92
C LYS A 424 -14.07 -5.23 -17.17
N ARG A 425 -14.51 -4.58 -18.27
CA ARG A 425 -13.76 -4.52 -19.53
C ARG A 425 -12.51 -3.63 -19.43
N LEU A 426 -12.56 -2.52 -18.71
CA LEU A 426 -11.40 -1.66 -18.42
C LEU A 426 -10.32 -2.42 -17.65
N ASN A 427 -10.68 -3.04 -16.51
CA ASN A 427 -9.74 -3.82 -15.71
C ASN A 427 -9.21 -5.06 -16.48
N ALA A 428 -10.02 -5.70 -17.33
CA ALA A 428 -9.60 -6.85 -18.14
C ALA A 428 -8.57 -6.46 -19.24
N ARG A 429 -8.66 -5.25 -19.80
CA ARG A 429 -7.62 -4.69 -20.67
C ARG A 429 -6.36 -4.35 -19.90
N GLY A 430 -6.50 -3.80 -18.69
CA GLY A 430 -5.42 -3.60 -17.73
C GLY A 430 -4.55 -2.36 -17.97
N TYR A 431 -4.91 -1.51 -18.94
CA TYR A 431 -4.27 -0.20 -19.15
C TYR A 431 -4.53 0.74 -17.97
N ILE A 432 -5.76 0.72 -17.44
CA ILE A 432 -6.14 1.41 -16.21
C ILE A 432 -6.62 0.38 -15.18
N HIS A 433 -6.51 0.72 -13.88
CA HIS A 433 -7.18 -0.03 -12.83
C HIS A 433 -8.13 0.86 -12.03
N ALA A 434 -9.40 0.47 -11.91
CA ALA A 434 -10.40 1.15 -11.08
C ALA A 434 -11.25 0.14 -10.29
N VAL A 435 -11.98 0.63 -9.28
CA VAL A 435 -12.89 -0.18 -8.43
C VAL A 435 -14.24 0.52 -8.26
N PRO A 436 -15.31 -0.24 -7.99
CA PRO A 436 -16.64 0.34 -7.90
C PRO A 436 -16.95 0.87 -6.49
N ALA A 437 -18.06 1.59 -6.38
CA ALA A 437 -18.80 1.75 -5.14
C ALA A 437 -20.31 1.75 -5.42
N CYS A 438 -21.09 1.73 -4.34
CA CYS A 438 -22.55 1.83 -4.39
C CYS A 438 -23.02 3.01 -3.52
N PHE A 439 -23.82 3.92 -4.09
CA PHE A 439 -24.41 5.07 -3.39
C PHE A 439 -25.93 4.91 -3.39
N LYS A 440 -26.54 4.52 -2.26
CA LYS A 440 -27.99 4.30 -2.11
C LYS A 440 -28.60 3.46 -3.26
N GLY A 441 -27.88 2.43 -3.70
CA GLY A 441 -28.27 1.52 -4.81
C GLY A 441 -27.70 1.87 -6.20
N VAL A 442 -27.05 3.02 -6.36
CA VAL A 442 -26.42 3.45 -7.62
C VAL A 442 -24.99 2.92 -7.72
N TYR A 443 -24.70 2.11 -8.73
CA TYR A 443 -23.35 1.58 -8.98
C TYR A 443 -22.49 2.61 -9.73
N VAL A 444 -21.31 2.92 -9.20
CA VAL A 444 -20.36 3.89 -9.76
C VAL A 444 -18.97 3.28 -9.92
N ILE A 445 -18.19 3.84 -10.83
CA ILE A 445 -16.73 3.68 -10.91
C ILE A 445 -16.10 4.83 -10.13
N ARG A 446 -15.13 4.53 -9.26
CA ARG A 446 -14.31 5.55 -8.60
C ARG A 446 -13.03 5.76 -9.41
N PHE A 447 -12.79 7.01 -9.81
CA PHE A 447 -11.54 7.46 -10.43
C PHE A 447 -10.77 8.31 -9.43
N THR A 448 -9.76 7.72 -8.79
CA THR A 448 -8.85 8.44 -7.89
C THR A 448 -7.59 8.87 -8.64
N VAL A 449 -7.22 10.16 -8.56
CA VAL A 449 -5.88 10.59 -8.99
C VAL A 449 -4.87 10.15 -7.95
N THR A 450 -3.90 9.34 -8.35
CA THR A 450 -2.91 8.72 -7.45
C THR A 450 -1.52 9.31 -7.60
N SER A 451 -0.75 8.84 -8.57
CA SER A 451 0.70 9.05 -8.70
C SER A 451 1.07 10.53 -8.65
N GLN A 452 2.09 10.87 -7.88
CA GLN A 452 2.69 12.22 -7.87
C GLN A 452 3.28 12.65 -9.22
N ARG A 453 3.37 11.71 -10.18
CA ARG A 453 3.80 11.94 -11.56
C ARG A 453 2.65 11.96 -12.57
N THR A 454 1.39 11.81 -12.16
CA THR A 454 0.23 11.94 -13.06
C THR A 454 0.21 13.33 -13.70
N THR A 455 -0.06 13.37 -15.00
CA THR A 455 -0.04 14.58 -15.82
C THR A 455 -1.40 14.85 -16.45
N ASN A 456 -1.53 16.03 -17.06
CA ASN A 456 -2.66 16.37 -17.91
C ASN A 456 -2.87 15.40 -19.10
N GLN A 457 -1.83 14.70 -19.57
CA GLN A 457 -1.90 13.77 -20.69
C GLN A 457 -2.37 12.38 -20.24
N ASP A 458 -1.91 11.90 -19.07
CA ASP A 458 -2.36 10.64 -18.50
C ASP A 458 -3.90 10.66 -18.34
N ILE A 459 -4.44 11.71 -17.70
CA ILE A 459 -5.89 11.93 -17.54
C ILE A 459 -6.65 11.94 -18.89
N LEU A 460 -6.05 12.44 -19.97
CA LEU A 460 -6.67 12.45 -21.30
C LEU A 460 -6.64 11.06 -21.95
N ASN A 461 -5.55 10.31 -21.76
CA ASN A 461 -5.41 8.93 -22.24
C ASN A 461 -6.42 8.01 -21.52
N ASP A 462 -6.47 8.08 -20.20
CA ASP A 462 -7.38 7.29 -19.36
C ASP A 462 -8.85 7.56 -19.71
N TRP A 463 -9.19 8.83 -19.92
CA TRP A 463 -10.53 9.21 -20.38
C TRP A 463 -10.82 8.75 -21.81
N SER A 464 -9.82 8.74 -22.70
CA SER A 464 -9.97 8.22 -24.06
C SER A 464 -10.29 6.72 -24.05
N GLU A 465 -9.61 5.95 -23.20
CA GLU A 465 -9.88 4.51 -23.01
C GLU A 465 -11.28 4.28 -22.41
N ILE A 466 -11.66 5.03 -21.36
CA ILE A 466 -13.01 4.96 -20.77
C ILE A 466 -14.09 5.23 -21.83
N LYS A 467 -13.93 6.27 -22.65
CA LYS A 467 -14.87 6.58 -23.74
C LYS A 467 -14.93 5.50 -24.82
N THR A 468 -13.79 4.90 -25.15
CA THR A 468 -13.68 3.85 -26.17
C THR A 468 -14.41 2.59 -25.72
N VAL A 469 -14.10 2.11 -24.51
CA VAL A 469 -14.77 0.95 -23.91
C VAL A 469 -16.27 1.22 -23.70
N ALA A 470 -16.67 2.44 -23.32
CA ALA A 470 -18.07 2.80 -23.22
C ALA A 470 -18.81 2.78 -24.57
N SER A 471 -18.17 3.23 -25.66
CA SER A 471 -18.74 3.13 -27.01
C SER A 471 -18.97 1.67 -27.40
N GLU A 472 -17.99 0.80 -27.20
CA GLU A 472 -18.11 -0.64 -27.43
C GLU A 472 -19.25 -1.27 -26.62
N ILE A 473 -19.31 -0.99 -25.31
CA ILE A 473 -20.37 -1.52 -24.43
C ILE A 473 -21.76 -1.10 -24.89
N LEU A 474 -21.93 0.15 -25.36
CA LEU A 474 -23.21 0.64 -25.83
C LEU A 474 -23.58 0.05 -27.21
N MET A 475 -22.62 -0.08 -28.13
CA MET A 475 -22.82 -0.77 -29.41
C MET A 475 -23.17 -2.25 -29.22
N ASP A 476 -22.46 -2.96 -28.32
CA ASP A 476 -22.76 -4.36 -27.94
C ASP A 476 -24.18 -4.55 -27.39
N THR A 477 -24.77 -3.50 -26.80
CA THR A 477 -26.02 -3.60 -26.01
C THR A 477 -27.24 -3.08 -26.75
N PHE A 478 -27.08 -2.04 -27.58
CA PHE A 478 -28.17 -1.36 -28.28
C PHE A 478 -28.04 -1.43 -29.81
N GLY A 479 -26.95 -1.98 -30.33
CA GLY A 479 -26.63 -1.96 -31.75
C GLY A 479 -26.11 -0.61 -32.23
N SER A 480 -25.99 -0.48 -33.55
CA SER A 480 -25.56 0.74 -34.24
C SER A 480 -26.38 0.87 -35.52
N GLU A 481 -27.13 1.96 -35.67
CA GLU A 481 -27.78 2.32 -36.92
C GLU A 481 -27.01 3.51 -37.52
N ASN A 482 -26.45 3.33 -38.72
CA ASN A 482 -25.68 4.34 -39.44
C ASN A 482 -24.52 4.97 -38.62
N GLY A 483 -23.91 4.20 -37.70
CA GLY A 483 -22.80 4.66 -36.85
C GLY A 483 -23.24 5.42 -35.58
N ASN A 484 -24.54 5.68 -35.40
CA ASN A 484 -25.07 6.30 -34.19
C ASN A 484 -25.62 5.23 -33.23
N ILE A 485 -25.28 5.38 -31.95
CA ILE A 485 -25.84 4.53 -30.87
C ILE A 485 -27.29 4.93 -30.65
N VAL A 486 -28.22 4.09 -31.08
CA VAL A 486 -29.65 4.27 -30.82
C VAL A 486 -29.94 3.83 -29.39
N MET A 487 -29.80 4.73 -28.42
CA MET A 487 -30.33 4.53 -27.07
C MET A 487 -31.86 4.56 -27.13
N PRO A 488 -32.58 3.43 -26.99
CA PRO A 488 -34.04 3.48 -26.94
C PRO A 488 -34.46 4.28 -25.71
N LYS A 489 -35.38 5.23 -25.88
CA LYS A 489 -36.11 5.82 -24.75
C LYS A 489 -36.97 4.73 -24.11
N LYS A 490 -36.39 3.92 -23.21
CA LYS A 490 -37.14 2.92 -22.45
C LYS A 490 -38.31 3.63 -21.76
N PRO A 491 -39.55 3.12 -21.85
CA PRO A 491 -40.59 3.53 -20.93
C PRO A 491 -40.14 3.21 -19.49
N ARG A 492 -40.66 3.94 -18.50
CA ARG A 492 -40.34 3.69 -17.09
C ARG A 492 -40.91 2.33 -16.66
N ILE A 493 -40.11 1.27 -16.79
CA ILE A 493 -40.38 -0.04 -16.20
C ILE A 493 -40.27 0.10 -14.69
N SER A 494 -41.27 -0.40 -13.96
CA SER A 494 -41.32 -0.31 -12.51
C SER A 494 -40.33 -1.30 -11.85
N LEU A 495 -39.86 -0.96 -10.65
CA LEU A 495 -39.05 -1.87 -9.82
C LEU A 495 -39.75 -3.20 -9.51
N LYS A 496 -41.09 -3.26 -9.67
CA LYS A 496 -41.89 -4.47 -9.51
C LYS A 496 -41.67 -5.42 -10.69
N GLU A 497 -41.82 -4.95 -11.92
CA GLU A 497 -41.63 -5.76 -13.14
C GLU A 497 -40.19 -6.29 -13.27
N THR A 498 -39.18 -5.49 -12.89
CA THR A 498 -37.78 -5.93 -12.88
C THR A 498 -37.50 -7.05 -11.87
N ARG A 499 -38.23 -7.08 -10.74
CA ARG A 499 -38.15 -8.17 -9.75
C ARG A 499 -38.86 -9.45 -10.21
N GLU A 500 -39.96 -9.31 -10.94
CA GLU A 500 -40.73 -10.44 -11.46
C GLU A 500 -40.00 -11.17 -12.61
N LEU A 501 -39.25 -10.45 -13.43
CA LEU A 501 -38.53 -11.01 -14.58
C LEU A 501 -37.18 -11.66 -14.25
N ASN A 502 -36.58 -11.38 -13.09
CA ASN A 502 -35.24 -11.86 -12.77
C ASN A 502 -35.03 -12.05 -11.26
N ALA A 503 -35.27 -13.28 -10.77
CA ALA A 503 -35.11 -13.64 -9.35
C ALA A 503 -33.67 -13.51 -8.81
N THR A 504 -32.66 -13.37 -9.67
CA THR A 504 -31.26 -13.11 -9.31
C THR A 504 -30.84 -11.65 -9.52
N PHE A 505 -31.77 -10.74 -9.80
CA PHE A 505 -31.50 -9.30 -9.87
C PHE A 505 -31.17 -8.74 -8.47
N GLY A 506 -29.86 -8.61 -8.19
CA GLY A 506 -29.31 -8.08 -6.95
C GLY A 506 -28.42 -9.04 -6.15
N THR A 507 -28.42 -10.35 -6.43
CA THR A 507 -27.62 -11.30 -5.64
C THR A 507 -26.12 -11.26 -5.93
N SER A 508 -25.70 -10.82 -7.13
CA SER A 508 -24.27 -10.60 -7.43
C SER A 508 -23.73 -9.23 -6.96
N LEU A 509 -24.57 -8.40 -6.35
CA LEU A 509 -24.21 -7.07 -5.80
C LEU A 509 -23.88 -7.09 -4.30
N LEU A 510 -24.01 -8.23 -3.61
CA LEU A 510 -23.82 -8.37 -2.16
C LEU A 510 -22.36 -8.20 -1.66
N LEU A 511 -21.40 -7.93 -2.54
CA LEU A 511 -20.00 -7.61 -2.20
C LEU A 511 -19.61 -6.14 -2.45
N ALA A 512 -20.55 -5.30 -2.89
CA ALA A 512 -20.33 -3.86 -3.10
C ALA A 512 -21.16 -3.02 -2.09
N ASN A 513 -20.63 -2.88 -0.89
CA ASN A 513 -21.08 -1.96 0.18
C ASN A 513 -22.47 -2.25 0.80
N SER A 514 -22.65 -3.39 1.50
CA SER A 514 -23.65 -3.46 2.59
C SER A 514 -23.30 -4.52 3.66
N PRO A 515 -23.35 -4.19 4.96
CA PRO A 515 -23.02 -5.11 6.06
C PRO A 515 -24.21 -6.01 6.47
N MET A 516 -24.46 -7.05 5.68
CA MET A 516 -25.51 -8.06 5.93
C MET A 516 -25.07 -9.49 5.58
N SER A 517 -23.98 -9.96 6.19
CA SER A 517 -23.86 -11.40 6.52
C SER A 517 -24.84 -11.74 7.66
N PRO A 518 -25.35 -12.99 7.79
CA PRO A 518 -26.33 -13.34 8.82
C PRO A 518 -25.89 -12.95 10.23
N LYS A 519 -26.65 -12.04 10.85
CA LYS A 519 -26.34 -11.40 12.13
C LYS A 519 -26.81 -12.24 13.32
N ILE A 520 -26.02 -13.25 13.71
CA ILE A 520 -25.83 -13.64 15.12
C ILE A 520 -24.39 -14.14 15.26
N VAL A 521 -23.52 -13.35 15.88
CA VAL A 521 -22.35 -13.86 16.60
C VAL A 521 -22.58 -13.47 18.05
N ASN A 522 -23.19 -14.38 18.83
CA ASN A 522 -23.30 -14.19 20.27
C ASN A 522 -21.92 -14.52 20.87
N GLY A 523 -21.09 -13.48 21.03
CA GLY A 523 -19.68 -13.61 21.43
C GLY A 523 -19.44 -14.13 22.84
N THR A 524 -20.49 -14.43 23.61
CA THR A 524 -20.39 -14.86 25.01
C THR A 524 -20.01 -16.34 25.22
N HIS A 525 -19.97 -17.16 24.16
CA HIS A 525 -19.70 -18.61 24.28
C HIS A 525 -18.29 -19.07 23.84
N VAL A 526 -17.41 -18.18 23.38
CA VAL A 526 -16.04 -18.56 22.93
C VAL A 526 -15.00 -18.39 24.04
N ALA A 527 -15.33 -18.84 25.25
CA ALA A 527 -14.42 -18.88 26.38
C ALA A 527 -14.59 -20.19 27.17
N ILE A 528 -13.58 -21.07 27.05
CA ILE A 528 -13.31 -22.22 27.93
C ILE A 528 -14.41 -23.29 27.97
N CYS A 529 -14.35 -24.27 27.05
CA CYS A 529 -14.90 -25.61 27.24
C CYS A 529 -14.02 -26.65 26.54
N ASP A 530 -13.87 -27.83 27.17
CA ASP A 530 -13.12 -28.96 26.64
C ASP A 530 -13.91 -29.68 25.52
N TYR A 531 -13.21 -30.23 24.53
CA TYR A 531 -13.81 -30.60 23.24
C TYR A 531 -14.89 -31.70 23.33
N GLU A 532 -14.82 -32.61 24.32
CA GLU A 532 -15.82 -33.66 24.52
C GLU A 532 -17.11 -33.17 25.22
N GLN A 533 -17.03 -32.16 26.09
CA GLN A 533 -18.21 -31.60 26.75
C GLN A 533 -19.07 -30.76 25.79
N VAL A 534 -18.44 -30.12 24.79
CA VAL A 534 -19.17 -29.36 23.77
C VAL A 534 -20.02 -30.28 22.89
N LEU A 535 -19.51 -31.45 22.50
CA LEU A 535 -20.25 -32.40 21.64
C LEU A 535 -21.48 -33.00 22.37
N SER A 536 -21.32 -33.39 23.63
CA SER A 536 -22.41 -33.93 24.45
C SER A 536 -23.45 -32.87 24.81
N SER A 537 -23.02 -31.64 25.16
CA SER A 537 -23.92 -30.50 25.41
C SER A 537 -24.66 -30.03 24.15
N CYS A 538 -23.99 -30.00 22.98
CA CYS A 538 -24.66 -29.74 21.71
C CYS A 538 -25.70 -30.81 21.39
N ALA A 539 -25.38 -32.10 21.55
CA ALA A 539 -26.33 -33.18 21.29
C ALA A 539 -27.59 -33.07 22.17
N GLN A 540 -27.44 -32.76 23.46
CA GLN A 540 -28.56 -32.53 24.36
C GLN A 540 -29.37 -31.26 24.01
N THR A 541 -28.69 -30.17 23.63
CA THR A 541 -29.34 -28.91 23.25
C THR A 541 -30.10 -29.03 21.92
N PHE A 542 -29.54 -29.72 20.93
CA PHE A 542 -30.22 -30.00 19.66
C PHE A 542 -31.36 -31.02 19.82
N ALA A 543 -31.28 -31.96 20.78
CA ALA A 543 -32.40 -32.84 21.12
C ALA A 543 -33.59 -32.10 21.79
N GLN A 544 -33.34 -30.96 22.44
CA GLN A 544 -34.40 -30.12 23.02
C GLN A 544 -35.05 -29.17 22.00
N LEU A 545 -34.36 -28.87 20.89
CA LEU A 545 -34.94 -28.16 19.75
C LEU A 545 -35.84 -29.11 18.96
N LYS A 546 -37.17 -28.94 19.09
CA LYS A 546 -38.16 -29.59 18.19
C LYS A 546 -38.04 -29.04 16.76
N MET A 547 -37.05 -29.53 16.03
CA MET A 547 -36.91 -29.40 14.58
C MET A 547 -37.71 -30.51 13.90
N GLU A 548 -38.83 -30.16 13.26
CA GLU A 548 -39.52 -31.14 12.39
C GLU A 548 -38.62 -31.48 11.18
N PRO A 549 -38.33 -32.77 10.93
CA PRO A 549 -37.50 -33.18 9.80
C PRO A 549 -38.28 -33.00 8.48
N LYS A 550 -37.87 -32.01 7.67
CA LYS A 550 -38.36 -31.85 6.28
C LYS A 550 -37.73 -32.88 5.35
N ASP A 551 -38.23 -34.10 5.42
CA ASP A 551 -37.88 -35.18 4.51
C ASP A 551 -38.41 -34.88 3.09
N SER A 552 -37.51 -34.60 2.14
CA SER A 552 -37.85 -34.32 0.74
C SER A 552 -37.10 -35.25 -0.23
N PRO A 553 -37.75 -35.68 -1.33
CA PRO A 553 -37.09 -36.51 -2.36
C PRO A 553 -35.84 -35.85 -2.97
N GLU A 554 -35.83 -34.52 -3.10
CA GLU A 554 -34.70 -33.73 -3.58
C GLU A 554 -33.50 -33.85 -2.64
N MET A 555 -33.70 -33.71 -1.32
CA MET A 555 -32.65 -33.83 -0.31
C MET A 555 -32.02 -35.24 -0.32
N ARG A 556 -32.86 -36.29 -0.40
CA ARG A 556 -32.35 -37.68 -0.50
C ARG A 556 -31.51 -37.91 -1.76
N ARG A 557 -31.90 -37.33 -2.91
CA ARG A 557 -31.09 -37.38 -4.15
C ARG A 557 -29.79 -36.61 -4.00
N ARG A 558 -29.81 -35.44 -3.36
CA ARG A 558 -28.63 -34.59 -3.12
C ARG A 558 -27.60 -35.28 -2.23
N ILE A 559 -28.02 -35.83 -1.09
CA ILE A 559 -27.17 -36.59 -0.15
C ILE A 559 -26.54 -37.80 -0.86
N ARG A 560 -27.32 -38.54 -1.67
CA ARG A 560 -26.82 -39.68 -2.43
C ARG A 560 -25.81 -39.26 -3.51
N GLY A 561 -26.00 -38.11 -4.16
CA GLY A 561 -25.02 -37.53 -5.09
C GLY A 561 -23.72 -37.09 -4.39
N ILE A 562 -23.81 -36.49 -3.20
CA ILE A 562 -22.66 -36.07 -2.39
C ILE A 562 -21.82 -37.29 -1.96
N ARG A 563 -22.46 -38.33 -1.41
CA ARG A 563 -21.79 -39.60 -0.99
C ARG A 563 -21.02 -40.29 -2.14
N MET A 564 -21.46 -40.14 -3.39
CA MET A 564 -20.88 -40.82 -4.55
C MET A 564 -19.72 -40.04 -5.22
N CYS A 565 -19.51 -38.76 -4.90
CA CYS A 565 -18.68 -37.88 -5.74
C CYS A 565 -17.24 -37.63 -5.22
N GLY A 566 -16.92 -38.01 -3.97
CA GLY A 566 -15.54 -37.99 -3.44
C GLY A 566 -14.84 -36.63 -3.37
N LYS A 567 -15.56 -35.52 -3.57
CA LYS A 567 -15.03 -34.14 -3.51
C LYS A 567 -15.42 -33.45 -2.20
N LYS A 568 -14.68 -32.39 -1.84
CA LYS A 568 -15.06 -31.50 -0.72
C LYS A 568 -16.20 -30.58 -1.15
N PHE A 569 -17.21 -30.41 -0.30
CA PHE A 569 -18.43 -29.62 -0.56
C PHE A 569 -18.61 -28.49 0.47
N SER A 570 -19.60 -27.60 0.23
CA SER A 570 -19.90 -26.44 1.09
C SER A 570 -20.43 -26.84 2.48
N LEU A 571 -20.41 -25.88 3.42
CA LEU A 571 -20.94 -26.06 4.77
C LEU A 571 -22.40 -26.54 4.77
N ASP A 572 -23.25 -25.99 3.89
CA ASP A 572 -24.65 -26.41 3.73
C ASP A 572 -24.76 -27.89 3.35
N SER A 573 -23.81 -28.39 2.54
CA SER A 573 -23.75 -29.79 2.13
C SER A 573 -23.34 -30.73 3.27
N TYR A 574 -22.65 -30.21 4.29
CA TYR A 574 -22.38 -30.92 5.54
C TYR A 574 -23.61 -30.91 6.47
N MET A 575 -24.33 -29.79 6.55
CA MET A 575 -25.56 -29.71 7.35
C MET A 575 -26.66 -30.64 6.82
N ASP A 576 -26.88 -30.68 5.51
CA ASP A 576 -27.78 -31.66 4.86
C ASP A 576 -27.39 -33.11 5.22
N MET A 577 -26.10 -33.40 5.36
CA MET A 577 -25.57 -34.73 5.69
C MET A 577 -25.80 -35.11 7.16
N VAL A 578 -25.58 -34.17 8.09
CA VAL A 578 -25.84 -34.36 9.53
C VAL A 578 -27.34 -34.56 9.77
N GLN A 579 -28.19 -33.76 9.11
CA GLN A 579 -29.64 -33.90 9.23
C GLN A 579 -30.15 -35.22 8.64
N GLY A 580 -29.54 -35.73 7.56
CA GLY A 580 -29.81 -37.06 7.03
C GLY A 580 -29.45 -38.19 8.00
N LEU A 581 -28.29 -38.10 8.67
CA LEU A 581 -27.84 -39.09 9.66
C LEU A 581 -28.75 -39.14 10.90
N MET A 582 -29.32 -38.00 11.32
CA MET A 582 -30.29 -37.94 12.42
C MET A 582 -31.63 -38.64 12.10
N VAL A 583 -31.97 -38.82 10.82
CA VAL A 583 -33.16 -39.57 10.39
C VAL A 583 -32.89 -41.08 10.30
N GLU A 584 -31.63 -41.50 10.16
CA GLU A 584 -31.23 -42.92 10.05
C GLU A 584 -31.01 -43.61 11.42
N GLN A 585 -30.99 -42.88 12.55
CA GLN A 585 -30.76 -43.45 13.89
C GLN A 585 -32.04 -43.57 14.74
N SER A 586 -32.51 -44.80 14.92
CA SER A 586 -33.47 -45.13 15.98
C SER A 586 -32.77 -45.26 17.34
N LEU A 587 -33.18 -44.45 18.32
CA LEU A 587 -32.66 -44.49 19.70
C LEU A 587 -32.97 -45.84 20.39
N PRO A 588 -32.09 -46.36 21.27
CA PRO A 588 -32.36 -47.56 22.05
C PRO A 588 -33.48 -47.31 23.09
N GLN A 589 -34.34 -48.31 23.30
CA GLN A 589 -35.31 -48.28 24.40
C GLN A 589 -34.60 -48.47 25.75
N CYS A 590 -34.99 -47.66 26.73
CA CYS A 590 -34.50 -47.75 28.10
C CYS A 590 -35.39 -48.70 28.90
N SER A 591 -34.82 -49.68 29.59
CA SER A 591 -35.50 -50.52 30.57
C SER A 591 -35.30 -49.95 31.98
N GLU A 592 -36.35 -49.98 32.80
CA GLU A 592 -36.31 -49.63 34.22
C GLU A 592 -35.69 -50.77 35.07
N GLU A 593 -35.67 -50.59 36.41
CA GLU A 593 -35.01 -51.42 37.45
C GLU A 593 -33.51 -51.07 37.68
N GLU A 594 -33.00 -50.83 38.90
CA GLU A 594 -33.59 -50.90 40.25
C GLU A 594 -32.92 -49.91 41.26
N ARG A 595 -33.25 -50.01 42.57
CA ARG A 595 -32.93 -49.03 43.64
C ARG A 595 -31.67 -49.35 44.47
N GLU A 596 -31.27 -48.35 45.28
CA GLU A 596 -30.46 -48.48 46.53
C GLU A 596 -28.99 -48.91 46.31
N GLU A 597 -28.01 -48.63 47.18
CA GLU A 597 -28.00 -48.15 48.57
C GLU A 597 -26.79 -47.22 48.85
N ALA A 598 -26.46 -46.92 50.11
CA ALA A 598 -25.59 -45.80 50.52
C ALA A 598 -24.18 -46.17 51.05
N SER A 599 -23.36 -45.11 51.18
CA SER A 599 -22.33 -44.87 52.23
C SER A 599 -20.85 -45.20 51.98
N ASN A 600 -20.02 -44.34 52.58
CA ASN A 600 -18.57 -44.47 52.91
C ASN A 600 -17.57 -44.53 51.73
N GLY A 601 -16.36 -43.96 51.80
CA GLY A 601 -15.75 -43.14 52.86
C GLY A 601 -14.21 -43.15 52.77
N SER A 602 -13.57 -42.06 53.19
CA SER A 602 -12.13 -41.92 53.55
C SER A 602 -11.00 -42.20 52.52
N SER A 603 -10.14 -41.19 52.34
CA SER A 603 -8.70 -41.27 51.96
C SER A 603 -7.86 -41.88 53.14
N PRO A 604 -6.51 -42.07 53.12
CA PRO A 604 -5.47 -41.29 52.41
C PRO A 604 -4.18 -42.04 51.92
N CYS A 605 -3.24 -41.26 51.33
CA CYS A 605 -1.76 -41.37 51.25
C CYS A 605 -1.07 -42.76 51.13
N ASP A 606 -0.01 -42.95 50.32
CA ASP A 606 1.29 -42.26 50.51
C ASP A 606 2.33 -42.44 49.37
N ARG A 607 3.27 -41.48 49.29
CA ARG A 607 4.71 -41.55 48.89
C ARG A 607 5.26 -42.27 47.63
N SER A 608 5.99 -41.45 46.85
CA SER A 608 7.40 -41.67 46.37
C SER A 608 7.71 -42.75 45.30
N SER A 609 8.80 -42.69 44.51
CA SER A 609 9.65 -41.60 43.98
C SER A 609 10.68 -42.19 42.96
N ILE A 610 11.38 -41.31 42.20
CA ILE A 610 12.72 -41.54 41.60
C ILE A 610 12.84 -42.41 40.30
N THR A 611 13.19 -41.72 39.20
CA THR A 611 14.07 -42.06 38.04
C THR A 611 14.22 -43.52 37.57
N SER A 612 14.15 -43.83 36.26
CA SER A 612 15.25 -43.54 35.31
C SER A 612 14.98 -44.14 33.92
N SER A 613 15.59 -43.57 32.88
CA SER A 613 15.84 -44.20 31.56
C SER A 613 17.33 -44.65 31.52
N PRO A 614 17.86 -45.38 30.50
CA PRO A 614 17.31 -45.69 29.17
C PRO A 614 17.62 -47.13 28.65
N VAL A 615 17.50 -47.30 27.32
CA VAL A 615 18.20 -48.24 26.39
C VAL A 615 17.30 -49.18 25.56
N THR A 616 17.63 -49.22 24.26
CA THR A 616 17.11 -49.98 23.12
C THR A 616 17.02 -51.51 23.34
N SER A 617 16.09 -52.25 22.72
CA SER A 617 16.26 -52.66 21.30
C SER A 617 15.10 -53.53 20.74
N SER A 618 14.87 -53.36 19.43
CA SER A 618 14.31 -54.30 18.42
C SER A 618 13.44 -55.51 18.82
N THR A 619 12.25 -55.61 18.19
CA THR A 619 11.86 -56.84 17.48
C THR A 619 11.13 -56.53 16.16
N THR A 620 11.38 -57.37 15.15
CA THR A 620 11.01 -57.21 13.74
C THR A 620 9.62 -57.75 13.41
N ILE A 621 8.89 -57.11 12.49
CA ILE A 621 7.97 -57.81 11.58
C ILE A 621 8.34 -57.43 10.14
N LYS A 622 8.70 -58.44 9.35
CA LYS A 622 8.84 -58.33 7.89
C LYS A 622 7.50 -58.58 7.23
N GLN A 623 7.26 -57.93 6.08
CA GLN A 623 6.62 -58.60 4.95
C GLN A 623 7.20 -58.06 3.65
N ASP A 624 7.78 -58.97 2.86
CA ASP A 624 8.42 -58.68 1.58
C ASP A 624 7.38 -58.68 0.44
N ILE A 625 7.49 -57.73 -0.50
CA ILE A 625 7.13 -57.94 -1.93
C ILE A 625 8.22 -57.23 -2.75
N SER A 626 8.78 -57.93 -3.75
CA SER A 626 9.93 -57.46 -4.53
C SER A 626 9.66 -57.41 -6.05
N ASP A 627 10.49 -56.58 -6.69
CA ASP A 627 10.98 -56.64 -8.08
C ASP A 627 10.07 -56.39 -9.30
N LEU A 628 10.47 -55.36 -10.06
CA LEU A 628 10.67 -55.25 -11.53
C LEU A 628 10.89 -53.74 -11.83
N SER A 629 11.88 -53.25 -12.60
CA SER A 629 12.98 -53.85 -13.36
C SER A 629 14.05 -52.78 -13.68
N GLN A 630 15.33 -53.15 -13.82
CA GLN A 630 16.46 -52.26 -14.14
C GLN A 630 16.54 -51.86 -15.62
N LEU A 631 17.25 -50.76 -15.94
CA LEU A 631 18.01 -50.57 -17.19
C LEU A 631 19.12 -49.50 -16.98
N HIS A 632 20.30 -49.65 -17.60
CA HIS A 632 21.52 -48.94 -17.19
C HIS A 632 22.47 -48.61 -18.38
N ILE A 633 22.81 -47.32 -18.56
CA ILE A 633 24.00 -46.68 -19.21
C ILE A 633 24.40 -47.07 -20.67
N PRO A 634 25.09 -46.19 -21.47
CA PRO A 634 26.49 -45.74 -21.24
C PRO A 634 26.75 -44.24 -21.53
N SER A 635 28.02 -43.82 -21.41
CA SER A 635 28.52 -42.43 -21.38
C SER A 635 29.59 -42.10 -22.44
N THR A 636 30.00 -40.81 -22.50
CA THR A 636 31.27 -40.19 -22.99
C THR A 636 31.33 -39.58 -24.41
N PRO A 637 32.28 -38.68 -24.77
CA PRO A 637 33.23 -37.86 -23.97
C PRO A 637 33.45 -36.35 -24.38
N SER A 638 33.98 -35.57 -23.41
CA SER A 638 35.00 -34.48 -23.44
C SER A 638 35.17 -33.44 -24.58
N ARG A 639 35.38 -32.18 -24.16
CA ARG A 639 36.68 -31.47 -24.36
C ARG A 639 36.94 -30.35 -23.35
N GLN A 640 38.18 -30.23 -22.90
CA GLN A 640 38.70 -29.15 -22.03
C GLN A 640 39.37 -28.05 -22.86
N ILE A 641 39.59 -26.87 -22.26
CA ILE A 641 40.86 -26.09 -22.33
C ILE A 641 40.93 -25.13 -21.12
N ARG A 642 42.16 -24.85 -20.64
CA ARG A 642 42.51 -23.97 -19.50
C ARG A 642 43.30 -22.74 -19.97
N SER A 643 43.12 -21.61 -19.30
CA SER A 643 44.19 -20.65 -18.92
C SER A 643 43.58 -19.58 -17.99
N LYS A 644 43.92 -19.49 -16.70
CA LYS A 644 45.16 -18.93 -16.10
C LYS A 644 45.47 -17.49 -16.53
N SER A 645 45.31 -16.58 -15.57
CA SER A 645 45.76 -15.17 -15.55
C SER A 645 47.23 -15.03 -15.15
N PHE A 646 47.88 -13.92 -15.55
CA PHE A 646 48.81 -13.13 -14.71
C PHE A 646 49.08 -11.75 -15.35
N ASP A 647 49.50 -10.78 -14.54
CA ASP A 647 49.60 -9.35 -14.83
C ASP A 647 50.73 -8.93 -15.79
N VAL A 648 50.67 -7.67 -16.27
CA VAL A 648 51.74 -6.64 -16.15
C VAL A 648 51.20 -5.28 -16.63
N SER A 649 51.56 -4.18 -15.94
CA SER A 649 51.25 -2.80 -16.33
C SER A 649 52.33 -2.19 -17.22
N LEU A 650 51.99 -1.15 -17.99
CA LEU A 650 52.89 -0.01 -18.25
C LEU A 650 52.15 1.18 -18.91
N SER A 651 52.76 2.36 -18.79
CA SER A 651 52.19 3.68 -19.05
C SER A 651 52.70 4.32 -20.36
N ASP A 652 52.20 5.55 -20.62
CA ASP A 652 52.81 6.61 -21.44
C ASP A 652 52.54 6.66 -22.97
N LEU A 653 51.65 7.58 -23.35
CA LEU A 653 51.62 8.22 -24.68
C LEU A 653 51.25 9.71 -24.52
N LYS A 654 52.01 10.59 -25.18
CA LYS A 654 51.79 12.06 -25.23
C LYS A 654 51.27 12.46 -26.61
N LEU A 655 50.46 13.52 -26.67
CA LEU A 655 49.59 13.82 -27.80
C LEU A 655 50.04 15.08 -28.57
N ASP A 656 51.22 15.03 -29.18
CA ASP A 656 51.77 16.11 -30.02
C ASP A 656 51.85 15.74 -31.53
N ASP A 657 51.36 14.55 -31.96
CA ASP A 657 51.53 13.97 -33.32
C ASP A 657 50.20 13.70 -34.10
N ALA A 658 49.25 14.65 -34.19
CA ALA A 658 48.03 14.45 -35.00
C ALA A 658 47.44 15.71 -35.65
N THR A 659 46.85 15.54 -36.85
CA THR A 659 46.10 16.56 -37.60
C THR A 659 44.61 16.21 -37.64
N ILE A 660 43.73 17.22 -37.55
CA ILE A 660 42.26 17.07 -37.57
C ILE A 660 41.69 17.85 -38.76
N SER A 661 40.84 17.22 -39.57
CA SER A 661 40.08 17.86 -40.66
C SER A 661 38.57 17.67 -40.47
N ILE A 662 37.80 18.68 -40.88
CA ILE A 662 36.34 18.71 -40.76
C ILE A 662 35.75 19.01 -42.14
N ASP A 663 34.93 18.12 -42.70
CA ASP A 663 34.20 18.35 -43.94
C ASP A 663 32.71 18.58 -43.68
N MET A 664 32.30 19.82 -43.95
CA MET A 664 30.93 20.33 -43.79
C MET A 664 29.96 19.88 -44.87
N ARG A 665 30.42 19.29 -45.99
CA ARG A 665 29.56 18.76 -47.05
C ARG A 665 29.18 17.30 -46.81
N SER A 666 30.12 16.50 -46.30
CA SER A 666 29.90 15.08 -45.97
C SER A 666 29.45 14.84 -44.52
N ASN A 667 29.53 15.86 -43.64
CA ASN A 667 29.28 15.76 -42.20
C ASN A 667 30.25 14.78 -41.51
N GLU A 668 31.53 14.92 -41.85
CA GLU A 668 32.60 14.03 -41.41
C GLU A 668 33.70 14.81 -40.64
N ILE A 669 34.17 14.23 -39.54
CA ILE A 669 35.40 14.66 -38.85
C ILE A 669 36.41 13.53 -38.97
N THR A 670 37.61 13.84 -39.46
CA THR A 670 38.69 12.89 -39.69
C THR A 670 39.91 13.26 -38.87
N ILE A 671 40.43 12.34 -38.07
CA ILE A 671 41.67 12.51 -37.29
C ILE A 671 42.75 11.62 -37.89
N THR A 672 43.88 12.21 -38.26
CA THR A 672 45.00 11.52 -38.93
C THR A 672 46.31 11.78 -38.15
N PRO A 673 47.04 10.74 -37.69
CA PRO A 673 48.34 10.91 -37.05
C PRO A 673 49.39 11.49 -38.00
N THR A 674 50.28 12.36 -37.51
CA THR A 674 51.43 12.91 -38.25
C THR A 674 52.72 12.24 -37.82
N GLY A 675 52.94 11.02 -38.29
CA GLY A 675 54.18 10.28 -38.03
C GLY A 675 54.06 8.80 -38.41
N SER A 676 55.19 8.16 -38.70
CA SER A 676 55.25 6.75 -39.13
C SER A 676 55.14 5.76 -37.96
N LYS A 677 53.98 5.72 -37.30
CA LYS A 677 53.61 4.67 -36.34
C LYS A 677 52.20 4.15 -36.64
N LYS A 678 52.05 2.83 -36.74
CA LYS A 678 50.76 2.15 -36.79
C LYS A 678 50.23 1.98 -35.37
N ILE A 679 48.92 2.03 -35.22
CA ILE A 679 48.20 1.59 -34.01
C ILE A 679 48.12 0.06 -34.10
N ASP A 680 48.48 -0.63 -33.02
CA ASP A 680 48.35 -2.08 -32.88
C ASP A 680 47.35 -2.38 -31.74
N ASP A 681 46.68 -3.52 -31.81
CA ASP A 681 45.44 -3.77 -31.06
C ASP A 681 45.65 -4.21 -29.59
N HIS A 682 44.64 -3.91 -28.76
CA HIS A 682 44.42 -4.30 -27.35
C HIS A 682 45.15 -3.51 -26.23
N VAL A 683 44.42 -3.17 -25.14
CA VAL A 683 44.81 -3.25 -23.70
C VAL A 683 43.77 -2.63 -22.72
N HIS A 684 43.67 -3.21 -21.52
CA HIS A 684 43.09 -2.72 -20.25
C HIS A 684 43.92 -3.31 -19.06
N PHE A 685 43.80 -2.99 -17.75
CA PHE A 685 42.77 -2.35 -16.90
C PHE A 685 43.39 -1.62 -15.66
N ASN A 686 42.54 -0.87 -14.95
CA ASN A 686 42.52 -0.49 -13.51
C ASN A 686 43.70 -0.78 -12.54
N ALA A 687 43.98 0.22 -11.68
CA ALA A 687 44.16 0.04 -10.22
C ALA A 687 43.75 1.32 -9.45
N LEU A 688 43.36 1.19 -8.18
CA LEU A 688 42.77 2.24 -7.33
C LEU A 688 43.78 2.75 -6.26
N GLU A 689 43.44 3.83 -5.57
CA GLU A 689 43.95 4.21 -4.23
C GLU A 689 45.47 4.45 -4.06
N GLU A 690 45.96 5.65 -4.39
CA GLU A 690 46.75 6.50 -3.46
C GLU A 690 47.08 7.89 -4.07
N LYS A 691 46.16 8.84 -3.91
CA LYS A 691 46.31 10.33 -3.91
C LYS A 691 44.92 10.97 -3.94
N LEU A 692 44.24 11.03 -2.80
CA LEU A 692 44.29 12.14 -1.83
C LEU A 692 43.42 13.35 -2.22
N ASN A 693 42.34 13.51 -1.44
CA ASN A 693 41.64 14.74 -1.07
C ASN A 693 41.46 15.85 -2.12
N ILE A 694 40.35 15.78 -2.86
CA ILE A 694 39.67 16.95 -3.43
C ILE A 694 38.29 17.22 -2.78
N GLY A 695 37.81 16.33 -1.90
CA GLY A 695 36.56 16.51 -1.14
C GLY A 695 36.53 17.79 -0.28
N ASP A 696 37.67 18.19 0.28
CA ASP A 696 37.73 19.32 1.24
C ASP A 696 37.71 20.72 0.60
N LYS A 697 37.80 20.84 -0.74
CA LYS A 697 37.68 22.14 -1.43
C LYS A 697 36.27 22.46 -1.92
N ILE A 698 35.39 21.46 -2.04
CA ILE A 698 34.01 21.66 -2.49
C ILE A 698 33.15 22.22 -1.35
N SER A 699 33.44 21.84 -0.10
CA SER A 699 32.75 22.36 1.10
C SER A 699 33.00 23.86 1.36
N GLN A 700 34.07 24.46 0.84
CA GLN A 700 34.32 25.92 0.96
C GLN A 700 33.70 26.75 -0.16
N ALA A 701 33.27 26.14 -1.28
CA ALA A 701 32.51 26.83 -2.33
C ALA A 701 31.02 26.97 -1.95
N PHE A 702 30.54 26.17 -1.00
CA PHE A 702 29.14 26.12 -0.58
C PHE A 702 28.65 27.40 0.13
N ASP A 703 29.57 28.18 0.71
CA ASP A 703 29.25 29.46 1.38
C ASP A 703 29.16 30.66 0.43
N SER A 704 29.56 30.52 -0.85
CA SER A 704 29.47 31.60 -1.84
C SER A 704 28.18 31.59 -2.67
N PHE A 705 27.22 30.72 -2.33
CA PHE A 705 25.90 30.66 -2.97
C PHE A 705 24.81 31.40 -2.17
N GLN A 706 25.15 32.56 -1.60
CA GLN A 706 24.14 33.57 -1.26
C GLN A 706 23.76 34.36 -2.51
N SER A 707 22.45 34.48 -2.75
CA SER A 707 21.76 35.25 -3.81
C SER A 707 21.78 34.65 -5.24
N GLY A 708 20.67 34.86 -5.98
CA GLY A 708 20.67 34.78 -7.45
C GLY A 708 19.90 33.63 -8.12
N ASN A 709 18.67 33.32 -7.69
CA ASN A 709 17.81 32.30 -8.29
C ASN A 709 17.10 32.79 -9.59
N LEU A 710 16.89 31.91 -10.59
CA LEU A 710 15.81 31.79 -11.62
C LEU A 710 16.35 31.20 -12.97
N ASP A 711 15.90 30.02 -13.44
CA ASP A 711 14.70 29.72 -14.27
C ASP A 711 14.93 29.85 -15.81
N VAL A 712 14.33 29.05 -16.74
CA VAL A 712 13.75 27.68 -16.72
C VAL A 712 13.38 27.21 -18.16
N PHE A 713 13.10 25.91 -18.36
CA PHE A 713 12.43 25.24 -19.52
C PHE A 713 13.19 25.04 -20.87
N ARG A 714 13.31 23.79 -21.38
CA ARG A 714 12.37 22.96 -22.21
C ARG A 714 12.14 23.55 -23.62
N SER A 715 12.08 22.79 -24.72
CA SER A 715 12.25 21.35 -24.98
C SER A 715 12.51 21.16 -26.51
N GLU A 716 12.42 20.02 -27.21
CA GLU A 716 11.93 18.65 -26.95
C GLU A 716 12.66 17.62 -27.84
N THR A 717 12.18 16.36 -27.88
CA THR A 717 12.78 15.21 -28.57
C THR A 717 12.14 14.87 -29.92
N SER A 718 12.87 14.22 -30.83
CA SER A 718 12.54 12.86 -31.31
C SER A 718 13.44 12.36 -32.47
N GLN A 719 13.42 11.03 -32.66
CA GLN A 719 13.94 10.25 -33.80
C GLN A 719 15.47 10.13 -33.96
N ALA A 720 16.03 9.17 -33.21
CA ALA A 720 17.23 8.44 -33.60
C ALA A 720 16.84 7.06 -34.15
N ARG A 721 17.47 6.61 -35.24
CA ARG A 721 17.73 5.20 -35.59
C ARG A 721 18.48 5.08 -36.93
N GLN A 722 19.78 4.81 -36.87
CA GLN A 722 20.49 3.75 -37.60
C GLN A 722 21.99 3.86 -37.27
N LEU A 723 22.62 2.72 -36.96
CA LEU A 723 24.01 2.62 -36.51
C LEU A 723 24.85 1.89 -37.57
N VAL A 724 26.05 2.43 -37.81
CA VAL A 724 27.31 1.73 -38.10
C VAL A 724 27.27 0.61 -39.15
N ASP A 725 27.83 0.91 -40.34
CA ASP A 725 28.44 -0.09 -41.23
C ASP A 725 29.96 -0.19 -40.99
N GLU A 726 30.55 -1.30 -41.44
CA GLU A 726 31.86 -1.81 -41.02
C GLU A 726 33.11 -1.07 -41.56
N VAL A 727 34.25 -1.47 -40.97
CA VAL A 727 35.57 -0.82 -41.03
C VAL A 727 36.29 -0.95 -42.38
N GLY A 728 36.93 0.13 -42.82
CA GLY A 728 37.94 0.12 -43.87
C GLY A 728 39.00 1.21 -43.68
N ASP A 729 40.28 0.79 -43.68
CA ASP A 729 41.53 1.59 -43.59
C ASP A 729 42.01 2.01 -42.17
N ASN A 730 43.01 1.29 -41.65
CA ASN A 730 43.65 1.43 -40.33
C ASN A 730 44.61 2.65 -40.22
N SER A 731 44.25 3.80 -40.79
CA SER A 731 45.12 4.99 -40.80
C SER A 731 44.43 6.29 -40.34
N LYS A 732 43.10 6.29 -40.17
CA LYS A 732 42.30 7.47 -39.83
C LYS A 732 41.13 7.11 -38.94
N LEU A 733 40.81 7.98 -37.96
CA LEU A 733 39.54 7.90 -37.24
C LEU A 733 38.53 8.83 -37.91
N THR A 734 37.52 8.24 -38.55
CA THR A 734 36.41 8.96 -39.18
C THR A 734 35.16 8.91 -38.30
N ILE A 735 34.60 10.08 -38.00
CA ILE A 735 33.33 10.24 -37.28
C ILE A 735 32.31 10.84 -38.24
N LYS A 736 31.28 10.07 -38.58
CA LYS A 736 30.13 10.50 -39.38
C LYS A 736 28.89 10.65 -38.50
N GLY A 737 28.09 11.68 -38.75
CA GLY A 737 26.84 11.90 -38.02
C GLY A 737 25.88 12.84 -38.75
N PRO A 738 24.65 13.03 -38.23
CA PRO A 738 23.69 13.95 -38.82
C PRO A 738 24.28 15.36 -38.94
N GLY A 739 24.09 16.03 -40.08
CA GLY A 739 24.72 17.33 -40.32
C GLY A 739 24.33 18.43 -39.33
N SER A 740 23.18 18.31 -38.68
CA SER A 740 22.77 19.17 -37.56
C SER A 740 23.61 18.95 -36.29
N TYR A 741 24.12 17.73 -36.06
CA TYR A 741 24.98 17.38 -34.92
C TYR A 741 26.42 17.85 -35.14
N ILE A 742 26.98 17.61 -36.34
CA ILE A 742 28.30 18.11 -36.74
C ILE A 742 28.31 19.65 -36.74
N LYS A 743 27.27 20.30 -37.29
CA LYS A 743 27.11 21.77 -37.19
C LYS A 743 26.98 22.26 -35.75
N LYS A 744 26.22 21.59 -34.88
CA LYS A 744 26.11 22.00 -33.46
C LYS A 744 27.42 21.87 -32.69
N LEU A 745 28.20 20.82 -32.94
CA LEU A 745 29.57 20.70 -32.43
C LEU A 745 30.40 21.92 -32.87
N ILE A 746 30.47 22.17 -34.17
CA ILE A 746 31.26 23.29 -34.75
C ILE A 746 30.79 24.65 -34.23
N GLN A 747 29.48 24.87 -34.10
CA GLN A 747 28.91 26.13 -33.62
C GLN A 747 29.15 26.36 -32.12
N GLN A 748 29.15 25.30 -31.30
CA GLN A 748 29.59 25.38 -29.90
C GLN A 748 31.10 25.68 -29.75
N PHE A 749 31.89 25.63 -30.83
CA PHE A 749 33.31 25.99 -30.83
C PHE A 749 33.59 27.38 -31.45
N SER A 750 32.63 28.02 -32.13
CA SER A 750 32.87 29.25 -32.91
C SER A 750 32.42 30.57 -32.26
N GLU A 751 31.60 30.56 -31.22
CA GLU A 751 31.03 31.78 -30.63
C GLU A 751 31.75 32.16 -29.31
N GLY A 752 32.68 33.11 -29.41
CA GLY A 752 33.01 34.06 -28.33
C GLY A 752 32.06 35.27 -28.41
N PRO A 753 31.97 36.11 -27.36
CA PRO A 753 30.83 37.02 -27.17
C PRO A 753 30.75 38.14 -28.22
N PHE A 754 29.52 38.49 -28.59
CA PHE A 754 29.19 39.74 -29.27
C PHE A 754 29.12 40.88 -28.25
N GLU A 755 29.70 42.03 -28.60
CA GLU A 755 29.53 43.29 -27.86
C GLU A 755 28.16 43.91 -28.15
N THR A 756 27.62 44.62 -27.16
CA THR A 756 26.56 45.62 -27.35
C THR A 756 26.95 46.88 -26.59
N ASP A 757 27.11 48.00 -27.30
CA ASP A 757 27.41 49.30 -26.72
C ASP A 757 26.30 49.79 -25.78
N ASP A 758 26.64 50.09 -24.52
CA ASP A 758 26.45 51.45 -23.94
C ASP A 758 27.19 51.61 -22.57
N ASP A 759 28.44 52.06 -22.65
CA ASP A 759 29.08 53.10 -21.83
C ASP A 759 29.03 53.07 -20.25
N ARG A 760 30.15 52.66 -19.59
CA ARG A 760 31.05 53.52 -18.74
C ARG A 760 32.02 52.81 -17.76
N ASN A 761 33.29 53.21 -17.85
CA ASN A 761 34.35 53.36 -16.81
C ASN A 761 34.97 52.14 -16.05
N GLU A 762 36.18 51.74 -16.50
CA GLU A 762 37.45 51.39 -15.77
C GLU A 762 37.50 50.42 -14.55
N PRO A 763 38.66 49.76 -14.26
CA PRO A 763 39.67 49.19 -15.17
C PRO A 763 40.16 47.75 -14.79
N GLU A 764 40.74 47.06 -15.78
CA GLU A 764 41.70 45.93 -15.74
C GLU A 764 41.68 44.87 -14.60
N LYS A 765 41.25 43.65 -14.94
CA LYS A 765 41.92 42.39 -14.52
C LYS A 765 41.94 41.37 -15.66
N ALA A 766 43.14 40.99 -16.12
CA ALA A 766 43.30 40.04 -17.21
C ALA A 766 42.91 38.61 -16.80
N VAL A 767 42.05 37.98 -17.59
CA VAL A 767 41.74 36.54 -17.52
C VAL A 767 42.28 35.89 -18.80
N SER A 768 43.21 34.95 -18.65
CA SER A 768 43.89 34.31 -19.78
C SER A 768 42.95 33.42 -20.61
N THR A 769 42.92 33.64 -21.93
CA THR A 769 42.24 32.78 -22.89
C THR A 769 42.80 31.35 -22.85
N PRO A 770 41.97 30.28 -22.83
CA PRO A 770 42.47 28.90 -22.83
C PRO A 770 43.31 28.59 -24.06
N SER A 771 44.44 27.89 -23.89
CA SER A 771 45.29 27.54 -25.03
C SER A 771 44.61 26.50 -25.93
N ILE A 772 45.07 26.41 -27.18
CA ILE A 772 44.61 25.37 -28.12
C ILE A 772 44.86 23.96 -27.54
N LYS A 773 45.91 23.80 -26.72
CA LYS A 773 46.26 22.54 -26.04
C LYS A 773 45.22 22.17 -24.97
N ASP A 774 44.78 23.13 -24.15
CA ASP A 774 43.73 22.91 -23.13
C ASP A 774 42.39 22.54 -23.78
N ARG A 775 42.08 23.15 -24.93
CA ARG A 775 40.88 22.86 -25.72
C ARG A 775 40.94 21.46 -26.35
N ALA A 776 42.08 21.06 -26.91
CA ALA A 776 42.28 19.72 -27.46
C ALA A 776 42.19 18.62 -26.40
N ASP A 777 42.79 18.83 -25.23
CA ASP A 777 42.80 17.85 -24.14
C ASP A 777 41.40 17.63 -23.54
N ALA A 778 40.57 18.68 -23.48
CA ALA A 778 39.15 18.59 -23.13
C ALA A 778 38.30 17.84 -24.18
N ILE A 779 38.63 17.97 -25.47
CA ILE A 779 37.97 17.23 -26.56
C ILE A 779 38.29 15.73 -26.44
N CYS A 780 39.57 15.36 -26.32
CA CYS A 780 39.98 13.97 -26.14
C CYS A 780 39.32 13.33 -24.91
N LYS A 781 39.31 14.00 -23.75
CA LYS A 781 38.65 13.50 -22.52
C LYS A 781 37.15 13.24 -22.72
N LYS A 782 36.43 14.10 -23.45
CA LYS A 782 35.00 13.88 -23.76
C LYS A 782 34.77 12.73 -24.75
N CYS A 783 35.61 12.59 -25.77
CA CYS A 783 35.53 11.46 -26.71
C CYS A 783 35.77 10.10 -26.02
N PHE A 784 36.78 10.01 -25.14
CA PHE A 784 37.02 8.78 -24.38
C PHE A 784 35.91 8.48 -23.36
N HIS A 785 35.34 9.50 -22.70
CA HIS A 785 34.20 9.32 -21.79
C HIS A 785 32.97 8.70 -22.47
N TYR A 786 32.70 9.05 -23.73
CA TYR A 786 31.56 8.49 -24.47
C TYR A 786 31.80 7.08 -25.02
N LYS A 787 33.04 6.69 -25.36
CA LYS A 787 33.35 5.30 -25.76
C LYS A 787 33.08 4.32 -24.60
N GLY A 788 33.29 4.75 -23.36
CA GLY A 788 32.94 3.99 -22.15
C GLY A 788 31.43 3.85 -21.86
N ARG A 789 30.56 4.57 -22.59
CA ARG A 789 29.09 4.48 -22.50
C ARG A 789 28.42 3.72 -23.65
N ILE A 790 29.19 3.21 -24.62
CA ILE A 790 28.66 2.45 -25.77
C ILE A 790 28.92 0.93 -25.63
N ASN A 791 29.68 0.51 -24.61
CA ASN A 791 29.84 -0.88 -24.18
C ASN A 791 29.14 -1.16 -22.81
N LYS A 792 28.04 -0.47 -22.56
CA LYS A 792 27.07 -0.72 -21.48
C LYS A 792 25.67 -0.46 -22.02
#